data_AF-A0A2M7A3S4-F1
#
_entry.id   AF-A0A2M7A3S4-F1
#
_cell.length_a   1.000
_cell.length_b   1.000
_cell.length_c   1.000
_cell.angle_alpha   90.00
_cell.angle_beta   90.00
_cell.angle_gamma   90.00
#
_symmetry.space_group_name_H-M   'P 1'
#
loop_
_entity.id
_entity.type
_entity.pdbx_description
1 polymer ?
#
loop_
_entity_poly.entity_id
_entity_poly.type
_entity_poly.pdbx_seq_one_letter_code
_entity_poly.pdbx_strand_id
1 'polypeptide(L)'
;MPVSALVFTTATLLLLMNGGGGFAERVIPGSPRALTDWRWLARPPEGERKIISDAYGKQELTATDGGFSVLETDGPGVLDYLWATDAQATISIEVDGKPFWKGTFQEATQVGKDGKSGSLFPPPLVAVPSGGMCHLVAPIGFTKALRITTDKKTFPRFVSYRTFPAGTKVDLPSADPNSSYAKGLQAAADAWKAGGHAFIPKGSESPRTLSQDFVLQARSRATVLNLSGSGEITHLEWHFNPALQGTLREVVAEFFYNGAQEPSLRLPIVDLVGVPHPWTSGRWDAYYGDIAGGIVYPWYVNQPRFHYPELTLHLNLPVPYGKGLRIDLHNRSKDIRFTGFSEAVLEPLSASDAAKAGRLCGTRTITPVEPGTTPKPMIDVPGAGQLVALGLFTTGSASYPPAVRTSILSLQLDGKEPVVGHGLLPLWLQGTYGGPAATAIWHHPRYEDQYGGVMRHFLTDPIPFADKAVFAFTPGEDPRGAPTSATTVALWYRFGSAAYAAPTLPDNAETLPYSTLGSGGPPQKGASMYWFSEAEDLAPMAVANGGSALAIEDVDHNYHPSQGKYLQVLADQPGNFVDFVVPMPPTRYLSVGTVSLWGPNRAAFEMDVLSKDQSGVTPDFLQGDEFYRGRVLGHVPMKAPVFMGQSLRHRRDGGAEFSPPFLNPAPDGEGILRFICRSKEPTISSFMMCLDQVRIDAPPPPDAGVCEFETLPQPQTTLGVEAVLPKLGRLEWSGWGACQLHSPQGGKAAFHAFVPTAVSKPGALVIKGSLGPNQGKWQVRVNGSDKPFELTPGKDENAIVEWKIPVTGLSTPGPILLEFTCTEAGEKEPRMPQSPPGELVLDCWGVW
;
A
#
# COMPACT_ATOMS: atom_id res chain seq x y z
N MET A 1 -23.12 -7.64 38.52
CA MET A 1 -22.01 -7.00 39.26
C MET A 1 -22.33 -5.52 39.37
N PRO A 2 -22.18 -4.89 40.54
CA PRO A 2 -22.37 -3.44 40.70
C PRO A 2 -21.37 -2.64 39.84
N VAL A 3 -21.70 -1.39 39.50
CA VAL A 3 -20.82 -0.50 38.74
C VAL A 3 -19.59 -0.16 39.59
N SER A 4 -18.41 -0.61 39.19
CA SER A 4 -17.17 -0.02 39.69
C SER A 4 -16.92 1.22 38.85
N ALA A 5 -17.38 2.40 39.31
CA ALA A 5 -16.88 3.66 38.78
C ALA A 5 -15.39 3.72 39.13
N LEU A 6 -14.51 3.48 38.15
CA LEU A 6 -13.09 3.52 38.42
C LEU A 6 -12.61 4.97 38.39
N VAL A 7 -12.08 5.36 39.54
CA VAL A 7 -11.54 6.68 39.80
C VAL A 7 -10.00 6.59 39.80
N PHE A 8 -9.36 7.32 38.89
CA PHE A 8 -7.90 7.34 38.73
C PHE A 8 -7.33 8.67 39.18
N THR A 9 -6.82 8.70 40.41
CA THR A 9 -6.18 9.87 40.99
C THR A 9 -4.77 10.08 40.42
N THR A 10 -4.56 11.21 39.75
CA THR A 10 -3.23 11.67 39.28
C THR A 10 -2.42 12.33 40.41
N ALA A 11 -2.96 12.37 41.64
CA ALA A 11 -2.39 13.08 42.78
C ALA A 11 -0.97 12.65 43.15
N THR A 12 -0.61 11.38 42.96
CA THR A 12 0.74 10.87 43.27
C THR A 12 1.77 11.28 42.22
N LEU A 13 1.36 11.45 40.95
CA LEU A 13 2.25 11.86 39.85
C LEU A 13 2.75 13.31 40.02
N LEU A 14 1.94 14.16 40.64
CA LEU A 14 2.13 15.62 40.66
C LEU A 14 3.15 16.13 41.69
N LEU A 15 3.44 15.36 42.75
CA LEU A 15 4.52 15.71 43.69
C LEU A 15 5.88 15.83 42.99
N LEU A 16 6.04 15.27 41.78
CA LEU A 16 7.27 15.32 41.00
C LEU A 16 7.35 16.49 39.99
N MET A 17 6.25 17.22 39.72
CA MET A 17 6.17 18.16 38.57
C MET A 17 5.99 19.66 38.94
N ASN A 18 5.78 19.99 40.21
CA ASN A 18 5.49 21.36 40.66
C ASN A 18 6.75 22.24 40.83
N GLY A 19 7.21 22.83 39.72
CA GLY A 19 8.16 23.95 39.71
C GLY A 19 7.74 25.00 38.69
N GLY A 20 7.40 26.21 39.16
CA GLY A 20 6.81 27.32 38.39
C GLY A 20 7.77 28.04 37.43
N GLY A 21 8.04 27.42 36.29
CA GLY A 21 8.68 28.06 35.14
C GLY A 21 7.68 28.28 34.00
N GLY A 22 7.89 29.33 33.20
CA GLY A 22 7.05 29.67 32.04
C GLY A 22 7.09 28.59 30.97
N PHE A 23 6.18 27.63 31.07
CA PHE A 23 5.92 26.64 30.04
C PHE A 23 5.35 27.32 28.80
N ALA A 24 5.69 26.81 27.61
CA ALA A 24 4.91 27.04 26.39
C ALA A 24 3.41 26.88 26.71
N GLU A 25 2.58 27.77 26.16
CA GLU A 25 1.17 27.92 26.52
C GLU A 25 0.47 26.56 26.60
N ARG A 26 0.23 26.06 27.82
CA ARG A 26 -0.43 24.77 28.04
C ARG A 26 -1.83 24.87 27.45
N VAL A 27 -2.22 23.86 26.68
CA VAL A 27 -3.59 23.74 26.19
C VAL A 27 -4.55 23.77 27.38
N ILE A 28 -5.42 24.76 27.43
CA ILE A 28 -6.41 24.92 28.50
C ILE A 28 -7.35 23.69 28.43
N PRO A 29 -7.60 22.98 29.55
CA PRO A 29 -8.55 21.87 29.55
C PRO A 29 -9.92 22.29 29.00
N GLY A 30 -10.51 21.49 28.11
CA GLY A 30 -11.78 21.83 27.44
C GLY A 30 -11.59 22.48 26.07
N SER A 31 -10.37 22.94 25.75
CA SER A 31 -10.10 23.57 24.46
C SER A 31 -10.01 22.53 23.34
N PRO A 32 -10.69 22.74 22.19
CA PRO A 32 -10.55 21.90 20.99
C PRO A 32 -9.12 21.78 20.45
N ARG A 33 -8.22 22.71 20.81
CA ARG A 33 -6.78 22.63 20.46
C ARG A 33 -6.13 21.35 20.99
N ALA A 34 -6.67 20.74 22.04
CA ALA A 34 -6.18 19.45 22.55
C ALA A 34 -6.29 18.30 21.55
N LEU A 35 -7.14 18.44 20.53
CA LEU A 35 -7.33 17.46 19.46
C LEU A 35 -6.29 17.57 18.35
N THR A 36 -5.57 18.69 18.26
CA THR A 36 -4.54 18.94 17.23
C THR A 36 -3.13 19.17 17.79
N ASP A 37 -3.02 19.32 19.11
CA ASP A 37 -1.75 19.52 19.80
C ASP A 37 -1.61 18.49 20.93
N TRP A 38 -1.09 17.30 20.61
CA TRP A 38 -1.01 16.20 21.58
C TRP A 38 0.21 16.25 22.50
N ARG A 39 0.96 17.35 22.46
CA ARG A 39 2.06 17.65 23.38
C ARG A 39 1.65 17.57 24.85
N TRP A 40 0.37 17.74 25.16
CA TRP A 40 -0.16 17.54 26.51
C TRP A 40 -0.15 16.07 26.94
N LEU A 41 -0.06 15.08 26.03
CA LEU A 41 0.06 13.67 26.41
C LEU A 41 1.37 13.43 27.18
N ALA A 42 2.48 13.97 26.73
CA ALA A 42 3.73 13.87 27.48
C ALA A 42 3.77 14.77 28.73
N ARG A 43 2.78 15.66 28.91
CA ARG A 43 2.70 16.68 29.96
C ARG A 43 1.24 16.88 30.39
N PRO A 44 0.58 15.85 30.96
CA PRO A 44 -0.84 15.93 31.23
C PRO A 44 -1.14 17.08 32.18
N PRO A 45 -2.25 17.82 31.99
CA PRO A 45 -2.68 18.78 32.99
C PRO A 45 -3.01 18.04 34.29
N GLU A 46 -3.02 18.78 35.39
CA GLU A 46 -3.48 18.25 36.68
C GLU A 46 -4.92 17.74 36.58
N GLY A 47 -5.40 16.97 37.54
CA GLY A 47 -6.78 16.49 37.56
C GLY A 47 -6.88 14.97 37.53
N GLU A 48 -8.03 14.46 37.96
CA GLU A 48 -8.35 13.05 38.14
C GLU A 48 -9.15 12.54 36.94
N ARG A 49 -8.71 11.43 36.32
CA ARG A 49 -9.46 10.80 35.22
C ARG A 49 -10.46 9.80 35.79
N LYS A 50 -11.66 9.80 35.22
CA LYS A 50 -12.75 8.90 35.59
C LYS A 50 -13.29 8.23 34.33
N ILE A 51 -13.51 6.92 34.44
CA ILE A 51 -14.04 6.10 33.34
C ILE A 51 -15.31 5.38 33.83
N ILE A 52 -16.38 5.51 33.05
CA ILE A 52 -17.62 4.77 33.23
C ILE A 52 -17.76 3.83 32.03
N SER A 53 -17.91 2.53 32.27
CA SER A 53 -18.10 1.53 31.22
C SER A 53 -19.30 0.65 31.53
N ASP A 54 -20.32 0.71 30.68
CA ASP A 54 -21.41 -0.26 30.60
C ASP A 54 -21.62 -0.63 29.13
N ALA A 55 -20.68 -1.39 28.60
CA ALA A 55 -20.58 -1.81 27.20
C ALA A 55 -21.85 -2.42 26.60
N TYR A 56 -22.73 -3.00 27.42
CA TYR A 56 -23.91 -3.75 26.97
C TYR A 56 -25.24 -3.12 27.40
N GLY A 57 -25.20 -2.01 28.14
CA GLY A 57 -26.41 -1.38 28.67
C GLY A 57 -27.19 -2.33 29.58
N LYS A 58 -26.49 -3.21 30.31
CA LYS A 58 -27.18 -4.16 31.22
C LYS A 58 -27.70 -3.45 32.46
N GLN A 59 -27.23 -2.24 32.73
CA GLN A 59 -27.61 -1.47 33.90
C GLN A 59 -28.73 -0.49 33.55
N GLU A 60 -29.77 -0.50 34.36
CA GLU A 60 -30.77 0.56 34.31
C GLU A 60 -30.16 1.86 34.83
N LEU A 61 -30.34 2.91 34.06
CA LEU A 61 -29.93 4.25 34.43
C LEU A 61 -30.88 4.84 35.48
N THR A 62 -30.37 5.76 36.28
CA THR A 62 -31.19 6.48 37.27
C THR A 62 -32.13 7.44 36.56
N ALA A 63 -33.43 7.35 36.84
CA ALA A 63 -34.42 8.28 36.33
C ALA A 63 -34.22 9.67 36.95
N THR A 64 -34.38 10.71 36.14
CA THR A 64 -34.21 12.11 36.54
C THR A 64 -35.21 13.00 35.80
N ASP A 65 -35.35 14.25 36.23
CA ASP A 65 -36.14 15.24 35.49
C ASP A 65 -35.55 15.43 34.09
N GLY A 66 -36.26 14.96 33.06
CA GLY A 66 -35.85 15.05 31.66
C GLY A 66 -35.27 13.79 31.02
N GLY A 67 -35.24 12.65 31.73
CA GLY A 67 -34.82 11.35 31.16
C GLY A 67 -34.04 10.50 32.16
N PHE A 68 -33.02 9.80 31.69
CA PHE A 68 -32.18 8.91 32.48
C PHE A 68 -30.72 9.41 32.52
N SER A 69 -30.09 9.43 33.69
CA SER A 69 -28.75 9.98 33.88
C SER A 69 -27.67 9.05 33.34
N VAL A 70 -26.90 9.54 32.36
CA VAL A 70 -25.74 8.88 31.74
C VAL A 70 -24.47 9.21 32.53
N LEU A 71 -24.31 10.49 32.89
CA LEU A 71 -23.25 11.07 33.71
C LEU A 71 -23.81 12.29 34.46
N GLU A 72 -23.46 12.40 35.75
CA GLU A 72 -23.68 13.60 36.55
C GLU A 72 -22.43 13.78 37.42
N THR A 73 -21.79 14.94 37.32
CA THR A 73 -20.56 15.24 38.07
C THR A 73 -20.46 16.73 38.37
N ASP A 74 -19.94 17.04 39.55
CA ASP A 74 -19.70 18.40 40.02
C ASP A 74 -18.22 18.80 39.92
N GLY A 75 -17.97 20.09 40.09
CA GLY A 75 -16.64 20.72 40.09
C GLY A 75 -16.14 21.05 38.67
N PRO A 76 -14.95 21.65 38.55
CA PRO A 76 -14.36 21.90 37.25
C PRO A 76 -13.91 20.59 36.61
N GLY A 77 -14.14 20.42 35.31
CA GLY A 77 -13.87 19.19 34.59
C GLY A 77 -13.95 19.32 33.08
N VAL A 78 -13.65 18.22 32.39
CA VAL A 78 -13.75 18.09 30.93
C VAL A 78 -14.26 16.70 30.60
N LEU A 79 -15.34 16.60 29.81
CA LEU A 79 -15.66 15.37 29.08
C LEU A 79 -14.69 15.24 27.92
N ASP A 80 -13.91 14.16 27.88
CA ASP A 80 -12.94 13.93 26.79
C ASP A 80 -13.52 13.03 25.69
N TYR A 81 -14.38 12.09 26.07
CA TYR A 81 -14.89 11.08 25.15
C TYR A 81 -16.21 10.47 25.63
N LEU A 82 -17.15 10.30 24.69
CA LEU A 82 -18.40 9.59 24.88
C LEU A 82 -18.62 8.63 23.70
N TRP A 83 -18.95 7.37 24.01
CA TRP A 83 -19.34 6.36 23.03
C TRP A 83 -20.65 5.69 23.45
N ALA A 84 -21.45 5.29 22.45
CA ALA A 84 -22.67 4.52 22.62
C ALA A 84 -22.99 3.63 21.41
N THR A 85 -23.88 2.64 21.57
CA THR A 85 -24.32 1.73 20.49
C THR A 85 -25.66 2.07 19.86
N ASP A 86 -26.36 3.11 20.35
CA ASP A 86 -27.68 3.50 19.85
C ASP A 86 -27.62 4.92 19.26
N ALA A 87 -27.46 4.98 17.94
CA ALA A 87 -27.45 6.24 17.19
C ALA A 87 -28.75 7.03 17.24
N GLN A 88 -29.86 6.38 17.62
CA GLN A 88 -31.20 6.97 17.69
C GLN A 88 -31.56 7.42 19.11
N ALA A 89 -30.76 7.09 20.11
CA ALA A 89 -30.95 7.60 21.46
C ALA A 89 -30.78 9.12 21.45
N THR A 90 -31.75 9.81 22.05
CA THR A 90 -31.64 11.25 22.30
C THR A 90 -30.74 11.44 23.50
N ILE A 91 -29.75 12.32 23.36
CA ILE A 91 -28.85 12.74 24.43
C ILE A 91 -29.06 14.22 24.67
N SER A 92 -29.10 14.63 25.94
CA SER A 92 -29.03 16.04 26.34
C SER A 92 -27.79 16.26 27.18
N ILE A 93 -27.00 17.28 26.82
CA ILE A 93 -25.79 17.71 27.53
C ILE A 93 -26.07 19.09 28.13
N GLU A 94 -25.95 19.18 29.45
CA GLU A 94 -26.06 20.40 30.22
C GLU A 94 -24.72 20.71 30.89
N VAL A 95 -24.27 21.95 30.76
CA VAL A 95 -23.00 22.44 31.30
C VAL A 95 -23.28 23.62 32.22
N ASP A 96 -22.84 23.52 33.47
CA ASP A 96 -23.00 24.55 34.49
C ASP A 96 -24.45 25.06 34.66
N GLY A 97 -25.42 24.13 34.58
CA GLY A 97 -26.85 24.43 34.70
C GLY A 97 -27.50 24.97 33.42
N LYS A 98 -26.78 24.98 32.29
CA LYS A 98 -27.27 25.52 31.01
C LYS A 98 -27.31 24.43 29.94
N PRO A 99 -28.41 24.29 29.19
CA PRO A 99 -28.47 23.40 28.03
C PRO A 99 -27.37 23.77 27.03
N PHE A 100 -26.51 22.80 26.70
CA PHE A 100 -25.45 22.98 25.71
C PHE A 100 -25.82 22.33 24.37
N TRP A 101 -26.25 21.08 24.40
CA TRP A 101 -26.65 20.35 23.20
C TRP A 101 -27.74 19.32 23.50
N LYS A 102 -28.66 19.10 22.56
CA LYS A 102 -29.68 18.05 22.62
C LYS A 102 -29.96 17.51 21.23
N GLY A 103 -29.95 16.19 21.08
CA GLY A 103 -30.26 15.52 19.81
C GLY A 103 -29.82 14.07 19.80
N THR A 104 -29.92 13.44 18.64
CA THR A 104 -29.36 12.12 18.38
C THR A 104 -27.94 12.23 17.82
N PHE A 105 -27.15 11.17 17.91
CA PHE A 105 -25.83 11.13 17.25
C PHE A 105 -25.95 11.25 15.73
N GLN A 106 -27.02 10.70 15.14
CA GLN A 106 -27.27 10.86 13.72
C GLN A 106 -27.46 12.33 13.34
N GLU A 107 -28.24 13.09 14.10
CA GLU A 107 -28.41 14.54 13.91
C GLU A 107 -27.08 15.29 14.08
N ALA A 108 -26.21 14.87 15.01
CA ALA A 108 -24.88 15.46 15.17
C ALA A 108 -23.95 15.21 13.95
N THR A 109 -24.19 14.17 13.14
CA THR A 109 -23.39 13.91 11.93
C THR A 109 -23.92 14.50 10.64
N GLN A 110 -25.19 14.93 10.58
CA GLN A 110 -25.79 15.39 9.34
C GLN A 110 -25.24 16.75 8.91
N VAL A 111 -24.63 16.79 7.72
CA VAL A 111 -24.35 18.03 6.99
C VAL A 111 -25.61 18.41 6.22
N GLY A 112 -26.05 19.66 6.35
CA GLY A 112 -27.22 20.21 5.67
C GLY A 112 -27.12 20.01 4.16
N LYS A 113 -28.26 19.78 3.52
CA LYS A 113 -28.36 19.49 2.07
C LYS A 113 -27.79 20.59 1.16
N ASP A 114 -27.57 21.78 1.69
CA ASP A 114 -27.02 22.98 1.08
C ASP A 114 -25.51 23.15 1.31
N GLY A 115 -24.83 22.15 1.90
CA GLY A 115 -23.41 22.24 2.25
C GLY A 115 -23.11 23.25 3.38
N LYS A 116 -24.17 23.81 3.98
CA LYS A 116 -24.13 24.80 5.05
C LYS A 116 -25.01 24.33 6.21
N SER A 117 -24.57 23.35 7.00
CA SER A 117 -25.10 23.23 8.36
C SER A 117 -24.00 23.07 9.40
N GLY A 118 -23.94 23.99 10.36
CA GLY A 118 -24.79 23.92 11.56
C GLY A 118 -24.64 22.71 12.49
N SER A 119 -23.84 21.68 12.16
CA SER A 119 -23.51 20.67 13.17
C SER A 119 -22.49 21.27 14.13
N LEU A 120 -22.83 21.26 15.43
CA LEU A 120 -21.94 21.66 16.51
C LEU A 120 -20.67 20.79 16.57
N PHE A 121 -20.75 19.56 16.07
CA PHE A 121 -19.67 18.58 16.12
C PHE A 121 -19.36 18.04 14.72
N PRO A 122 -18.36 18.60 14.02
CA PRO A 122 -18.04 18.19 12.66
C PRO A 122 -17.45 16.77 12.61
N PRO A 123 -17.83 15.92 11.63
CA PRO A 123 -17.11 14.66 11.38
C PRO A 123 -15.63 14.93 11.06
N PRO A 124 -14.69 14.07 11.48
CA PRO A 124 -14.88 12.79 12.17
C PRO A 124 -14.95 12.87 13.71
N LEU A 125 -15.05 14.06 14.31
CA LEU A 125 -15.15 14.21 15.77
C LEU A 125 -16.46 13.63 16.33
N VAL A 126 -17.50 13.62 15.50
CA VAL A 126 -18.66 12.73 15.69
C VAL A 126 -18.78 11.82 14.47
N ALA A 127 -18.94 10.53 14.73
CA ALA A 127 -19.08 9.52 13.70
C ALA A 127 -20.17 8.52 14.07
N VAL A 128 -20.98 8.15 13.08
CA VAL A 128 -21.98 7.06 13.15
C VAL A 128 -21.56 5.98 12.13
N PRO A 129 -20.56 5.15 12.43
CA PRO A 129 -20.14 4.06 11.55
C PRO A 129 -21.26 3.04 11.29
N SER A 130 -21.08 2.23 10.25
CA SER A 130 -22.02 1.16 9.90
C SER A 130 -22.15 0.16 11.06
N GLY A 131 -23.35 -0.09 11.58
CA GLY A 131 -23.56 -0.93 12.78
C GLY A 131 -24.13 -0.20 14.00
N GLY A 132 -24.42 1.10 13.90
CA GLY A 132 -25.21 1.85 14.90
C GLY A 132 -24.43 2.43 16.07
N MET A 133 -23.13 2.18 16.16
CA MET A 133 -22.28 2.85 17.14
C MET A 133 -22.10 4.32 16.84
N CYS A 134 -21.83 5.08 17.89
CA CYS A 134 -21.58 6.49 17.80
C CYS A 134 -20.43 6.91 18.73
N HIS A 135 -19.62 7.84 18.24
CA HIS A 135 -18.53 8.44 19.00
C HIS A 135 -18.73 9.95 19.06
N LEU A 136 -18.40 10.55 20.20
CA LEU A 136 -18.23 11.99 20.40
C LEU A 136 -16.85 12.23 20.99
N VAL A 137 -15.97 12.78 20.16
CA VAL A 137 -14.58 13.13 20.47
C VAL A 137 -14.43 14.66 20.44
N ALA A 138 -15.16 15.32 21.33
CA ALA A 138 -15.12 16.77 21.49
C ALA A 138 -14.93 17.11 22.97
N PRO A 139 -13.90 17.88 23.35
CA PRO A 139 -13.68 18.25 24.74
C PRO A 139 -14.77 19.20 25.22
N ILE A 140 -15.58 18.80 26.21
CA ILE A 140 -16.64 19.64 26.79
C ILE A 140 -16.22 20.03 28.21
N GLY A 141 -15.69 21.25 28.38
CA GLY A 141 -15.32 21.78 29.68
C GLY A 141 -16.53 22.23 30.52
N PHE A 142 -16.41 22.15 31.84
CA PHE A 142 -17.43 22.59 32.79
C PHE A 142 -16.77 23.11 34.06
N THR A 143 -17.28 24.19 34.67
CA THR A 143 -16.68 24.80 35.87
C THR A 143 -17.36 24.38 37.17
N LYS A 144 -18.65 24.08 37.11
CA LYS A 144 -19.52 23.76 38.24
C LYS A 144 -20.07 22.35 38.14
N ALA A 145 -20.62 21.97 36.99
CA ALA A 145 -21.23 20.66 36.81
C ALA A 145 -21.39 20.28 35.33
N LEU A 146 -21.37 18.98 35.06
CA LEU A 146 -21.73 18.38 33.79
C LEU A 146 -22.82 17.33 34.03
N ARG A 147 -23.92 17.45 33.27
CA ARG A 147 -25.00 16.48 33.28
C ARG A 147 -25.30 16.01 31.86
N ILE A 148 -25.30 14.70 31.68
CA ILE A 148 -25.64 14.03 30.42
C ILE A 148 -26.83 13.11 30.70
N THR A 149 -27.93 13.29 29.97
CA THR A 149 -29.12 12.45 30.07
C THR A 149 -29.48 11.82 28.74
N THR A 150 -30.22 10.72 28.78
CA THR A 150 -30.78 10.05 27.60
C THR A 150 -32.25 9.68 27.80
N ASP A 151 -33.00 9.50 26.70
CA ASP A 151 -34.38 8.99 26.72
C ASP A 151 -34.47 7.48 26.96
N LYS A 152 -33.34 6.76 26.97
CA LYS A 152 -33.29 5.30 27.15
C LYS A 152 -33.06 4.90 28.61
N LYS A 153 -33.88 3.99 29.13
CA LYS A 153 -33.71 3.40 30.47
C LYS A 153 -32.41 2.60 30.60
N THR A 154 -31.95 2.01 29.50
CA THR A 154 -30.69 1.27 29.38
C THR A 154 -29.90 1.86 28.22
N PHE A 155 -28.62 2.15 28.44
CA PHE A 155 -27.80 2.85 27.45
C PHE A 155 -26.37 2.29 27.44
N PRO A 156 -26.04 1.40 26.49
CA PRO A 156 -24.69 0.88 26.36
C PRO A 156 -23.73 2.04 26.08
N ARG A 157 -22.76 2.23 26.98
CA ARG A 157 -21.93 3.44 26.99
C ARG A 157 -20.51 3.24 27.48
N PHE A 158 -19.65 4.15 27.04
CA PHE A 158 -18.34 4.40 27.59
C PHE A 158 -18.17 5.92 27.72
N VAL A 159 -17.81 6.38 28.90
CA VAL A 159 -17.63 7.80 29.22
C VAL A 159 -16.27 7.98 29.86
N SER A 160 -15.45 8.85 29.29
CA SER A 160 -14.17 9.25 29.86
C SER A 160 -14.14 10.76 30.06
N TYR A 161 -13.88 11.17 31.30
CA TYR A 161 -13.84 12.57 31.70
C TYR A 161 -12.76 12.81 32.75
N ARG A 162 -12.43 14.08 32.97
CA ARG A 162 -11.50 14.53 34.00
C ARG A 162 -12.19 15.51 34.94
N THR A 163 -11.83 15.46 36.22
CA THR A 163 -12.20 16.46 37.22
C THR A 163 -10.95 17.12 37.77
N PHE A 164 -10.99 18.43 37.99
CA PHE A 164 -9.84 19.24 38.41
C PHE A 164 -10.08 19.80 39.82
N PRO A 165 -9.00 20.24 40.51
CA PRO A 165 -9.15 21.00 41.74
C PRO A 165 -9.98 22.27 41.53
N ALA A 166 -10.73 22.68 42.56
CA ALA A 166 -11.50 23.92 42.54
C ALA A 166 -10.62 25.12 42.15
N GLY A 167 -11.16 26.02 41.31
CA GLY A 167 -10.43 27.17 40.78
C GLY A 167 -9.62 26.89 39.51
N THR A 168 -9.54 25.64 39.05
CA THR A 168 -8.90 25.32 37.77
C THR A 168 -9.65 25.98 36.62
N LYS A 169 -8.92 26.73 35.79
CA LYS A 169 -9.46 27.33 34.57
C LYS A 169 -9.70 26.24 33.52
N VAL A 170 -10.95 26.12 33.08
CA VAL A 170 -11.35 25.28 31.94
C VAL A 170 -11.96 26.16 30.85
N ASP A 171 -11.79 25.74 29.60
CA ASP A 171 -12.44 26.36 28.44
C ASP A 171 -13.87 25.82 28.33
N LEU A 172 -14.85 26.71 28.34
CA LEU A 172 -16.26 26.33 28.30
C LEU A 172 -16.72 26.16 26.85
N PRO A 173 -17.57 25.16 26.57
CA PRO A 173 -18.09 24.93 25.24
C PRO A 173 -19.09 26.03 24.86
N SER A 174 -19.25 26.26 23.56
CA SER A 174 -20.23 27.22 23.04
C SER A 174 -21.00 26.61 21.87
N ALA A 175 -22.33 26.76 21.91
CA ALA A 175 -23.22 26.33 20.83
C ALA A 175 -23.27 27.35 19.66
N ASP A 176 -22.66 28.53 19.82
CA ASP A 176 -22.54 29.51 18.74
C ASP A 176 -21.55 29.00 17.68
N PRO A 177 -21.99 28.76 16.42
CA PRO A 177 -21.11 28.28 15.35
C PRO A 177 -19.96 29.25 15.00
N ASN A 178 -20.06 30.53 15.40
CA ASN A 178 -19.01 31.52 15.17
C ASN A 178 -17.99 31.64 16.31
N SER A 179 -18.23 30.95 17.43
CA SER A 179 -17.36 30.95 18.60
C SER A 179 -15.97 30.38 18.28
N SER A 180 -14.97 30.75 19.10
CA SER A 180 -13.63 30.15 19.03
C SER A 180 -13.67 28.63 19.24
N TYR A 181 -14.57 28.15 20.09
CA TYR A 181 -14.80 26.73 20.34
C TYR A 181 -15.25 25.99 19.07
N ALA A 182 -16.33 26.46 18.42
CA ALA A 182 -16.83 25.82 17.19
C ALA A 182 -15.79 25.85 16.05
N LYS A 183 -15.08 26.98 15.88
CA LYS A 183 -13.97 27.10 14.90
C LYS A 183 -12.82 26.14 15.24
N GLY A 184 -12.51 25.97 16.51
CA GLY A 184 -11.50 25.03 16.99
C GLY A 184 -11.86 23.57 16.68
N LEU A 185 -13.13 23.18 16.90
CA LEU A 185 -13.63 21.86 16.52
C LEU A 185 -13.57 21.64 15.00
N GLN A 186 -13.96 22.63 14.20
CA GLN A 186 -13.86 22.54 12.75
C GLN A 186 -12.41 22.37 12.28
N ALA A 187 -11.49 23.17 12.82
CA ALA A 187 -10.07 23.06 12.50
C ALA A 187 -9.50 21.68 12.88
N ALA A 188 -9.91 21.12 14.03
CA ALA A 188 -9.53 19.78 14.43
C ALA A 188 -10.10 18.71 13.49
N ALA A 189 -11.38 18.82 13.13
CA ALA A 189 -12.00 17.91 12.18
C ALA A 189 -11.34 17.96 10.79
N ASP A 190 -11.00 19.15 10.30
CA ASP A 190 -10.32 19.32 9.02
C ASP A 190 -8.90 18.74 9.06
N ALA A 191 -8.19 18.95 10.18
CA ALA A 191 -6.88 18.34 10.40
C ALA A 191 -6.97 16.80 10.45
N TRP A 192 -8.02 16.24 11.05
CA TRP A 192 -8.23 14.80 11.11
C TRP A 192 -8.65 14.21 9.74
N LYS A 193 -9.44 14.94 8.95
CA LYS A 193 -9.80 14.55 7.57
C LYS A 193 -8.60 14.54 6.63
N ALA A 194 -7.63 15.43 6.85
CA ALA A 194 -6.41 15.47 6.05
C ALA A 194 -5.55 14.19 6.23
N GLY A 195 -5.76 13.44 7.33
CA GLY A 195 -5.06 12.20 7.63
C GLY A 195 -3.68 12.41 8.26
N GLY A 196 -3.09 11.32 8.78
CA GLY A 196 -1.87 11.39 9.61
C GLY A 196 -0.63 12.01 8.96
N HIS A 197 -0.42 11.86 7.64
CA HIS A 197 0.73 12.45 6.91
C HIS A 197 0.54 13.96 6.67
N ALA A 198 -0.69 14.44 6.47
CA ALA A 198 -0.94 15.88 6.34
C ALA A 198 -1.08 16.57 7.71
N PHE A 199 -1.12 15.77 8.79
CA PHE A 199 -1.22 16.25 10.16
C PHE A 199 0.17 16.51 10.74
N ILE A 200 0.64 17.75 10.59
CA ILE A 200 1.76 18.27 11.39
C ILE A 200 1.13 19.04 12.57
N PRO A 201 1.31 18.59 13.82
CA PRO A 201 0.83 19.33 14.99
C PRO A 201 1.36 20.77 14.95
N LYS A 202 0.47 21.76 14.93
CA LYS A 202 0.85 23.18 14.87
C LYS A 202 1.41 23.62 16.23
N GLY A 203 2.73 23.63 16.38
CA GLY A 203 3.43 24.07 17.58
C GLY A 203 4.01 25.49 17.45
N SER A 204 4.89 25.72 16.48
CA SER A 204 5.54 27.01 16.21
C SER A 204 5.27 27.53 14.79
N GLU A 205 5.50 28.83 14.55
CA GLU A 205 5.40 29.45 13.21
C GLU A 205 6.47 28.94 12.23
N SER A 206 7.49 28.20 12.71
CA SER A 206 8.60 27.70 11.89
C SER A 206 9.24 26.44 12.52
N PRO A 207 8.55 25.28 12.48
CA PRO A 207 9.15 24.05 12.96
C PRO A 207 10.37 23.67 12.13
N ARG A 208 11.37 23.02 12.75
CA ARG A 208 12.57 22.55 12.04
C ARG A 208 12.33 21.12 11.56
N THR A 209 12.29 20.91 10.24
CA THR A 209 12.30 19.57 9.66
C THR A 209 13.73 19.05 9.53
N LEU A 210 13.95 17.78 9.87
CA LEU A 210 15.18 17.06 9.66
C LEU A 210 14.88 15.82 8.81
N SER A 211 15.64 15.61 7.74
CA SER A 211 15.57 14.40 6.90
C SER A 211 16.93 13.69 6.90
N GLN A 212 16.91 12.36 6.92
CA GLN A 212 18.10 11.52 6.97
C GLN A 212 17.89 10.22 6.19
N ASP A 213 18.69 10.01 5.15
CA ASP A 213 18.72 8.76 4.40
C ASP A 213 19.35 7.63 5.22
N PHE A 214 18.89 6.40 4.98
CA PHE A 214 19.47 5.19 5.57
C PHE A 214 19.54 4.01 4.60
N VAL A 215 20.54 3.15 4.87
CA VAL A 215 20.67 1.82 4.26
C VAL A 215 20.87 0.82 5.39
N LEU A 216 19.97 -0.15 5.47
CA LEU A 216 19.99 -1.24 6.44
C LEU A 216 20.31 -2.54 5.71
N GLN A 217 21.58 -2.93 5.71
CA GLN A 217 21.98 -4.28 5.30
C GLN A 217 21.29 -5.34 6.18
N ALA A 218 21.18 -6.57 5.70
CA ALA A 218 20.73 -7.69 6.51
C ALA A 218 21.54 -7.76 7.83
N ARG A 219 20.87 -8.03 8.95
CA ARG A 219 21.49 -8.10 10.29
C ARG A 219 22.24 -6.85 10.75
N SER A 220 21.94 -5.69 10.15
CA SER A 220 22.62 -4.44 10.48
C SER A 220 21.72 -3.44 11.19
N ARG A 221 22.35 -2.43 11.79
CA ARG A 221 21.69 -1.30 12.43
C ARG A 221 22.16 0.00 11.77
N ALA A 222 21.25 0.96 11.60
CA ALA A 222 21.57 2.32 11.19
C ALA A 222 20.95 3.33 12.16
N THR A 223 21.71 4.36 12.53
CA THR A 223 21.18 5.51 13.25
C THR A 223 20.50 6.43 12.25
N VAL A 224 19.18 6.59 12.38
CA VAL A 224 18.37 7.41 11.47
C VAL A 224 18.12 8.81 12.03
N LEU A 225 18.22 8.99 13.35
CA LEU A 225 18.20 10.32 13.97
C LEU A 225 19.18 10.36 15.15
N ASN A 226 19.95 11.44 15.27
CA ASN A 226 20.84 11.68 16.41
C ASN A 226 20.80 13.16 16.81
N LEU A 227 19.99 13.46 17.82
CA LEU A 227 19.68 14.81 18.29
C LEU A 227 20.42 15.09 19.60
N SER A 228 20.96 16.31 19.72
CA SER A 228 21.63 16.81 20.92
C SER A 228 20.83 17.92 21.59
N GLY A 229 20.97 18.09 22.89
CA GLY A 229 20.26 19.12 23.65
C GLY A 229 18.84 18.71 24.04
N SER A 230 17.99 19.69 24.33
CA SER A 230 16.58 19.47 24.67
C SER A 230 15.66 19.89 23.51
N GLY A 231 14.58 19.14 23.33
CA GLY A 231 13.61 19.37 22.27
C GLY A 231 12.47 18.36 22.31
N GLU A 232 11.63 18.39 21.28
CA GLU A 232 10.54 17.43 21.11
C GLU A 232 10.34 17.13 19.62
N ILE A 233 10.18 15.85 19.27
CA ILE A 233 9.67 15.46 17.95
C ILE A 233 8.14 15.47 18.04
N THR A 234 7.46 16.16 17.12
CA THR A 234 5.98 16.18 17.07
C THR A 234 5.40 15.36 15.92
N HIS A 235 6.23 15.01 14.95
CA HIS A 235 5.89 14.19 13.80
C HIS A 235 7.16 13.47 13.32
N LEU A 236 7.04 12.17 13.07
CA LEU A 236 8.11 11.31 12.61
C LEU A 236 7.59 10.43 11.49
N GLU A 237 8.33 10.38 10.39
CA GLU A 237 8.05 9.51 9.27
C GLU A 237 9.25 8.64 8.94
N TRP A 238 8.95 7.44 8.48
CA TRP A 238 9.90 6.59 7.79
C TRP A 238 9.34 6.19 6.45
N HIS A 239 10.13 6.43 5.42
CA HIS A 239 9.78 6.15 4.04
C HIS A 239 10.59 4.93 3.60
N PHE A 240 9.89 3.85 3.25
CA PHE A 240 10.48 2.62 2.74
C PHE A 240 10.03 2.37 1.31
N ASN A 241 10.69 1.42 0.65
CA ASN A 241 10.18 0.82 -0.57
C ASN A 241 8.95 -0.07 -0.27
N PRO A 242 7.74 0.24 -0.75
CA PRO A 242 6.55 -0.58 -0.52
C PRO A 242 6.61 -2.04 -0.97
N ALA A 243 7.55 -2.47 -1.83
CA ALA A 243 7.69 -3.91 -2.11
C ALA A 243 8.27 -4.69 -0.93
N LEU A 244 8.82 -4.01 0.07
CA LEU A 244 9.28 -4.62 1.31
C LEU A 244 8.20 -4.63 2.40
N GLN A 245 6.96 -4.21 2.09
CA GLN A 245 5.89 -4.04 3.07
C GLN A 245 5.71 -5.28 3.98
N GLY A 246 5.56 -6.48 3.42
CA GLY A 246 5.34 -7.69 4.20
C GLY A 246 6.53 -8.07 5.10
N THR A 247 7.69 -7.47 4.87
CA THR A 247 8.93 -7.74 5.60
C THR A 247 9.26 -6.64 6.60
N LEU A 248 8.49 -5.54 6.66
CA LEU A 248 8.79 -4.41 7.56
C LEU A 248 8.75 -4.76 9.05
N ARG A 249 8.08 -5.84 9.44
CA ARG A 249 8.16 -6.38 10.81
C ARG A 249 9.58 -6.81 11.22
N GLU A 250 10.46 -7.02 10.26
CA GLU A 250 11.87 -7.33 10.49
C GLU A 250 12.67 -6.08 10.84
N VAL A 251 12.15 -4.89 10.51
CA VAL A 251 12.72 -3.61 10.90
C VAL A 251 12.21 -3.21 12.28
N VAL A 252 13.13 -3.06 13.23
CA VAL A 252 12.86 -2.67 14.61
C VAL A 252 13.31 -1.24 14.83
N ALA A 253 12.45 -0.38 15.37
CA ALA A 253 12.81 0.96 15.81
C ALA A 253 13.23 0.96 17.28
N GLU A 254 14.35 1.61 17.58
CA GLU A 254 14.94 1.72 18.92
C GLU A 254 15.15 3.19 19.32
N PHE A 255 14.58 3.62 20.46
CA PHE A 255 14.68 5.02 20.93
C PHE A 255 15.53 5.10 22.19
N PHE A 256 16.63 5.85 22.12
CA PHE A 256 17.58 6.06 23.21
C PHE A 256 17.53 7.50 23.70
N TYR A 257 17.09 7.69 24.95
CA TYR A 257 16.98 9.01 25.55
C TYR A 257 18.23 9.37 26.35
N ASN A 258 18.67 10.63 26.23
CA ASN A 258 19.63 11.25 27.12
C ASN A 258 20.95 10.47 27.27
N GLY A 259 21.41 9.79 26.22
CA GLY A 259 22.63 9.00 26.21
C GLY A 259 22.51 7.63 26.90
N ALA A 260 21.29 7.15 27.17
CA ALA A 260 21.06 5.80 27.69
C ALA A 260 21.63 4.73 26.75
N GLN A 261 22.21 3.67 27.33
CA GLN A 261 22.75 2.54 26.58
C GLN A 261 21.65 1.59 26.10
N GLU A 262 20.59 1.44 26.88
CA GLU A 262 19.41 0.66 26.51
C GLU A 262 18.30 1.57 25.97
N PRO A 263 17.56 1.13 24.95
CA PRO A 263 16.45 1.90 24.41
C PRO A 263 15.24 1.84 25.34
N SER A 264 14.48 2.92 25.43
CA SER A 264 13.19 2.95 26.15
C SER A 264 12.01 2.48 25.29
N LEU A 265 12.24 2.30 24.00
CA LEU A 265 11.29 1.73 23.05
C LEU A 265 12.07 0.82 22.12
N ARG A 266 11.63 -0.43 21.97
CA ARG A 266 12.17 -1.42 21.02
C ARG A 266 11.01 -2.22 20.45
N LEU A 267 10.55 -1.84 19.26
CA LEU A 267 9.37 -2.44 18.62
C LEU A 267 9.62 -2.64 17.12
N PRO A 268 9.11 -3.72 16.50
CA PRO A 268 8.91 -3.75 15.05
C PRO A 268 8.21 -2.46 14.62
N ILE A 269 8.67 -1.86 13.52
CA ILE A 269 8.17 -0.53 13.13
C ILE A 269 6.67 -0.55 12.85
N VAL A 270 6.15 -1.68 12.35
CA VAL A 270 4.72 -1.90 12.10
C VAL A 270 3.91 -1.99 13.40
N ASP A 271 4.46 -2.60 14.45
CA ASP A 271 3.86 -2.66 15.79
C ASP A 271 3.82 -1.26 16.40
N LEU A 272 4.89 -0.47 16.21
CA LEU A 272 5.00 0.92 16.71
C LEU A 272 3.90 1.82 16.14
N VAL A 273 3.60 1.68 14.85
CA VAL A 273 2.55 2.49 14.18
C VAL A 273 1.19 1.81 14.14
N GLY A 274 1.02 0.72 14.91
CA GLY A 274 -0.28 0.06 15.14
C GLY A 274 -0.86 -0.74 13.99
N VAL A 275 -0.02 -1.17 13.03
CA VAL A 275 -0.51 -1.95 11.89
C VAL A 275 -0.31 -3.45 12.11
N PRO A 276 -1.39 -4.26 12.08
CA PRO A 276 -1.36 -5.69 12.39
C PRO A 276 -0.66 -6.50 11.27
N HIS A 277 0.14 -7.53 11.59
CA HIS A 277 0.86 -8.40 10.63
C HIS A 277 0.61 -9.94 10.83
N PRO A 278 0.35 -10.77 9.77
CA PRO A 278 0.48 -10.51 8.34
C PRO A 278 -0.51 -9.47 7.82
N TRP A 279 -0.07 -8.72 6.81
CA TRP A 279 -0.95 -7.83 6.07
C TRP A 279 -1.80 -8.57 5.08
N THR A 280 -3.05 -8.12 4.97
CA THR A 280 -3.91 -8.59 3.91
C THR A 280 -3.74 -7.68 2.70
N SER A 281 -3.06 -8.19 1.66
CA SER A 281 -2.89 -7.50 0.37
C SER A 281 -4.23 -7.32 -0.39
N GLY A 282 -5.34 -7.78 0.22
CA GLY A 282 -6.64 -7.94 -0.40
C GLY A 282 -7.36 -6.66 -0.78
N ARG A 283 -7.17 -5.51 -0.10
CA ARG A 283 -7.75 -4.22 -0.54
C ARG A 283 -6.93 -3.06 0.03
N TRP A 284 -6.24 -2.36 -0.85
CA TRP A 284 -5.50 -1.13 -0.57
C TRP A 284 -6.46 -0.01 -0.19
N ASP A 285 -6.92 0.01 1.06
CA ASP A 285 -7.53 1.22 1.61
C ASP A 285 -6.42 2.28 1.73
N ALA A 286 -6.74 3.55 1.43
CA ALA A 286 -5.79 4.65 1.32
C ALA A 286 -4.95 4.90 2.60
N TYR A 287 -5.34 4.28 3.70
CA TYR A 287 -4.79 4.51 5.01
C TYR A 287 -4.98 3.27 5.89
N TYR A 288 -3.87 2.71 6.39
CA TYR A 288 -3.90 1.69 7.44
C TYR A 288 -3.27 2.30 8.68
N GLY A 289 -4.09 2.94 9.48
CA GLY A 289 -3.61 3.92 10.43
C GLY A 289 -4.71 4.54 11.23
N ASP A 290 -4.32 5.18 12.32
CA ASP A 290 -5.04 6.32 12.85
C ASP A 290 -4.14 7.57 12.84
N ILE A 291 -4.70 8.71 13.24
CA ILE A 291 -3.98 9.97 13.18
C ILE A 291 -2.70 9.98 14.05
N ALA A 292 -2.59 9.11 15.06
CA ALA A 292 -1.41 8.98 15.91
C ALA A 292 -0.29 8.18 15.25
N GLY A 293 -0.65 7.17 14.48
CA GLY A 293 0.31 6.28 13.85
C GLY A 293 -0.34 5.43 12.77
N GLY A 294 0.41 5.15 11.72
CA GLY A 294 -0.06 4.27 10.67
C GLY A 294 0.82 4.27 9.44
N ILE A 295 0.21 3.80 8.36
CA ILE A 295 0.82 3.63 7.07
C ILE A 295 -0.01 4.37 6.02
N VAL A 296 0.67 5.20 5.24
CA VAL A 296 0.11 5.86 4.06
C VAL A 296 0.58 5.11 2.82
N TYR A 297 -0.40 4.70 2.01
CA TYR A 297 -0.15 4.09 0.71
C TYR A 297 -0.27 5.14 -0.39
N PRO A 298 0.62 5.14 -1.38
CA PRO A 298 0.60 6.15 -2.43
C PRO A 298 -0.44 5.90 -3.54
N TRP A 299 -1.27 4.86 -3.42
CA TRP A 299 -2.08 4.34 -4.53
C TRP A 299 -3.55 4.76 -4.43
N TYR A 300 -3.83 6.00 -4.81
CA TYR A 300 -5.19 6.41 -5.17
C TYR A 300 -5.35 6.42 -6.69
N VAL A 301 -6.12 5.46 -7.22
CA VAL A 301 -6.40 5.29 -8.67
C VAL A 301 -7.06 6.53 -9.31
N ASN A 302 -7.56 7.47 -8.51
CA ASN A 302 -8.29 8.65 -8.97
C ASN A 302 -7.52 9.98 -8.86
N GLN A 303 -6.25 9.99 -8.44
CA GLN A 303 -5.42 11.20 -8.45
C GLN A 303 -4.50 11.19 -9.69
N PRO A 304 -4.54 12.20 -10.57
CA PRO A 304 -3.79 12.18 -11.82
C PRO A 304 -2.29 12.39 -11.54
N ARG A 305 -1.50 11.35 -11.84
CA ARG A 305 -0.08 11.37 -12.23
C ARG A 305 0.95 11.92 -11.21
N PHE A 306 1.97 11.09 -10.94
CA PHE A 306 3.30 11.45 -10.40
C PHE A 306 3.48 11.81 -8.91
N HIS A 307 2.73 11.24 -7.97
CA HIS A 307 3.19 11.23 -6.57
C HIS A 307 4.06 10.01 -6.27
N TYR A 308 5.18 10.23 -5.55
CA TYR A 308 6.23 9.25 -5.25
C TYR A 308 5.62 8.03 -4.53
N PRO A 309 5.86 6.80 -5.01
CA PRO A 309 5.23 5.62 -4.44
C PRO A 309 6.04 5.08 -3.26
N GLU A 310 6.20 5.87 -2.20
CA GLU A 310 6.87 5.43 -0.98
C GLU A 310 5.84 4.87 0.02
N LEU A 311 6.28 3.91 0.83
CA LEU A 311 5.52 3.40 1.95
C LEU A 311 5.89 4.25 3.15
N THR A 312 5.02 5.18 3.50
CA THR A 312 5.26 6.09 4.62
C THR A 312 4.64 5.51 5.88
N LEU A 313 5.48 5.25 6.88
CA LEU A 313 5.04 4.97 8.25
C LEU A 313 5.12 6.27 9.03
N HIS A 314 4.00 6.78 9.53
CA HIS A 314 3.96 8.00 10.34
C HIS A 314 3.75 7.69 11.82
N LEU A 315 4.33 8.51 12.69
CA LEU A 315 4.15 8.53 14.14
C LEU A 315 4.05 9.99 14.60
N ASN A 316 2.86 10.35 15.07
CA ASN A 316 2.48 11.70 15.50
C ASN A 316 2.43 11.84 17.04
N LEU A 317 2.85 10.79 17.77
CA LEU A 317 3.01 10.87 19.23
C LEU A 317 4.24 11.72 19.59
N PRO A 318 4.10 12.73 20.47
CA PRO A 318 5.24 13.54 20.89
C PRO A 318 6.40 12.75 21.50
N VAL A 319 7.63 13.13 21.17
CA VAL A 319 8.85 12.48 21.66
C VAL A 319 9.76 13.53 22.33
N PRO A 320 9.48 13.95 23.58
CA PRO A 320 10.29 14.93 24.27
C PRO A 320 11.62 14.33 24.75
N TYR A 321 12.69 15.11 24.66
CA TYR A 321 14.04 14.72 25.10
C TYR A 321 14.77 15.90 25.76
N GLY A 322 15.64 15.60 26.74
CA GLY A 322 16.25 16.63 27.59
C GLY A 322 17.73 16.90 27.35
N LYS A 323 18.51 15.86 27.01
CA LYS A 323 19.95 15.96 26.71
C LYS A 323 20.31 15.47 25.30
N GLY A 324 19.44 14.65 24.72
CA GLY A 324 19.54 14.15 23.36
C GLY A 324 18.59 12.98 23.13
N LEU A 325 18.42 12.62 21.87
CA LEU A 325 17.61 11.50 21.40
C LEU A 325 18.33 10.84 20.23
N ARG A 326 18.61 9.54 20.35
CA ARG A 326 19.07 8.72 19.22
C ARG A 326 17.95 7.76 18.84
N ILE A 327 17.62 7.67 17.56
CA ILE A 327 16.71 6.67 17.01
C ILE A 327 17.51 5.82 16.04
N ASP A 328 17.55 4.51 16.32
CA ASP A 328 18.18 3.52 15.46
C ASP A 328 17.10 2.64 14.82
N LEU A 329 17.34 2.21 13.58
CA LEU A 329 16.62 1.12 12.94
C LEU A 329 17.52 -0.12 12.90
N HIS A 330 16.98 -1.26 13.30
CA HIS A 330 17.67 -2.55 13.28
C HIS A 330 16.95 -3.51 12.34
N ASN A 331 17.66 -3.99 11.32
CA ASN A 331 17.17 -4.97 10.38
C ASN A 331 17.46 -6.39 10.88
N ARG A 332 16.40 -7.10 11.27
CA ARG A 332 16.45 -8.49 11.72
C ARG A 332 16.41 -9.52 10.59
N SER A 333 16.29 -9.08 9.34
CA SER A 333 16.29 -9.98 8.18
C SER A 333 17.64 -10.70 8.03
N LYS A 334 17.62 -11.92 7.47
CA LYS A 334 18.85 -12.67 7.13
C LYS A 334 19.46 -12.23 5.80
N ASP A 335 18.61 -11.77 4.91
CA ASP A 335 18.84 -11.71 3.48
C ASP A 335 18.30 -10.42 2.87
N ILE A 336 17.27 -9.82 3.48
CA ILE A 336 16.65 -8.61 2.94
C ILE A 336 17.40 -7.36 3.40
N ARG A 337 17.71 -6.49 2.44
CA ARG A 337 18.21 -5.14 2.67
C ARG A 337 17.04 -4.15 2.61
N PHE A 338 17.02 -3.19 3.53
CA PHE A 338 16.07 -2.07 3.50
C PHE A 338 16.80 -0.78 3.17
N THR A 339 16.17 0.08 2.38
CA THR A 339 16.64 1.43 2.10
C THR A 339 15.48 2.40 2.18
N GLY A 340 15.76 3.62 2.62
CA GLY A 340 14.74 4.64 2.83
C GLY A 340 15.32 5.91 3.39
N PHE A 341 14.44 6.77 3.90
CA PHE A 341 14.82 7.93 4.70
C PHE A 341 13.83 8.14 5.84
N SER A 342 14.25 8.86 6.86
CA SER A 342 13.38 9.31 7.95
C SER A 342 13.23 10.82 7.92
N GLU A 343 12.03 11.31 8.20
CA GLU A 343 11.76 12.74 8.41
C GLU A 343 11.21 12.99 9.81
N ALA A 344 11.68 14.06 10.46
CA ALA A 344 11.22 14.44 11.79
C ALA A 344 10.96 15.95 11.86
N VAL A 345 9.82 16.32 12.46
CA VAL A 345 9.48 17.70 12.79
C VAL A 345 9.86 17.97 14.24
N LEU A 346 10.77 18.93 14.43
CA LEU A 346 11.35 19.28 15.72
C LEU A 346 10.78 20.60 16.23
N GLU A 347 10.34 20.58 17.49
CA GLU A 347 9.90 21.76 18.24
C GLU A 347 10.86 22.03 19.41
N PRO A 348 11.11 23.32 19.74
CA PRO A 348 11.94 23.66 20.89
C PRO A 348 11.25 23.28 22.20
N LEU A 349 12.00 22.66 23.10
CA LEU A 349 11.57 22.35 24.46
C LEU A 349 12.72 22.67 25.41
N SER A 350 12.47 23.45 26.45
CA SER A 350 13.52 23.79 27.42
C SER A 350 13.97 22.52 28.17
N ALA A 351 15.23 22.48 28.61
CA ALA A 351 15.73 21.33 29.37
C ALA A 351 14.93 21.09 30.67
N SER A 352 14.43 22.17 31.30
CA SER A 352 13.57 22.12 32.49
C SER A 352 12.22 21.47 32.18
N ASP A 353 11.59 21.84 31.07
CA ASP A 353 10.30 21.29 30.67
C ASP A 353 10.43 19.86 30.15
N ALA A 354 11.51 19.56 29.42
CA ALA A 354 11.84 18.22 28.98
C ALA A 354 12.11 17.27 30.15
N ALA A 355 12.71 17.75 31.25
CA ALA A 355 12.93 16.95 32.45
C ALA A 355 11.63 16.58 33.19
N LYS A 356 10.57 17.37 32.99
CA LYS A 356 9.23 17.15 33.55
C LYS A 356 8.31 16.36 32.60
N ALA A 357 8.60 16.38 31.31
CA ALA A 357 7.84 15.61 30.33
C ALA A 357 8.06 14.10 30.51
N GLY A 358 7.01 13.33 30.29
CA GLY A 358 7.11 11.88 30.21
C GLY A 358 7.85 11.46 28.94
N ARG A 359 8.59 10.35 29.02
CA ARG A 359 9.29 9.77 27.86
C ARG A 359 8.42 8.73 27.20
N LEU A 360 8.32 8.78 25.87
CA LEU A 360 7.61 7.75 25.12
C LEU A 360 8.37 6.42 25.28
N CYS A 361 7.68 5.44 25.85
CA CYS A 361 8.17 4.08 26.03
C CYS A 361 7.27 3.12 25.26
N GLY A 362 7.82 1.97 24.87
CA GLY A 362 7.08 0.95 24.15
C GLY A 362 7.57 -0.45 24.49
N THR A 363 6.63 -1.39 24.55
CA THR A 363 6.93 -2.80 24.79
C THR A 363 5.92 -3.70 24.08
N ARG A 364 6.32 -4.94 23.82
CA ARG A 364 5.50 -5.97 23.20
C ARG A 364 5.71 -7.31 23.87
N THR A 365 4.69 -8.16 23.79
CA THR A 365 4.70 -9.55 24.26
C THR A 365 4.02 -10.43 23.24
N ILE A 366 4.43 -11.68 23.14
CA ILE A 366 3.74 -12.73 22.39
C ILE A 366 3.39 -13.83 23.36
N THR A 367 2.10 -14.10 23.50
CA THR A 367 1.59 -15.01 24.52
C THR A 367 0.72 -16.08 23.88
N PRO A 368 0.96 -17.38 24.15
CA PRO A 368 0.02 -18.43 23.78
C PRO A 368 -1.33 -18.20 24.46
N VAL A 369 -2.40 -18.36 23.68
CA VAL A 369 -3.78 -18.14 24.12
C VAL A 369 -4.54 -19.45 24.06
N GLU A 370 -5.34 -19.69 25.11
CA GLU A 370 -6.21 -20.85 25.22
C GLU A 370 -7.65 -20.38 25.48
N PRO A 371 -8.67 -21.13 25.02
CA PRO A 371 -10.06 -20.88 25.39
C PRO A 371 -10.27 -20.85 26.90
N GLY A 372 -11.10 -19.92 27.39
CA GLY A 372 -11.43 -19.80 28.80
C GLY A 372 -12.27 -18.58 29.15
N THR A 373 -12.71 -18.51 30.41
CA THR A 373 -13.54 -17.42 30.96
C THR A 373 -12.76 -16.36 31.73
N THR A 374 -11.49 -16.61 32.02
CA THR A 374 -10.67 -15.75 32.87
C THR A 374 -9.60 -15.07 32.02
N PRO A 375 -9.58 -13.73 31.93
CA PRO A 375 -8.51 -13.02 31.23
C PRO A 375 -7.13 -13.42 31.76
N LYS A 376 -6.25 -13.86 30.86
CA LYS A 376 -4.86 -14.18 31.16
C LYS A 376 -4.01 -12.92 30.97
N PRO A 377 -3.17 -12.51 31.94
CA PRO A 377 -2.24 -11.40 31.77
C PRO A 377 -1.38 -11.59 30.52
N MET A 378 -1.37 -10.58 29.66
CA MET A 378 -0.63 -10.58 28.40
C MET A 378 0.59 -9.66 28.47
N ILE A 379 0.43 -8.44 28.99
CA ILE A 379 1.49 -7.44 29.06
C ILE A 379 1.44 -6.63 30.35
N ASP A 380 2.61 -6.40 30.93
CA ASP A 380 2.82 -5.54 32.09
C ASP A 380 3.54 -4.26 31.65
N VAL A 381 3.00 -3.10 32.05
CA VAL A 381 3.53 -1.78 31.76
C VAL A 381 3.99 -1.14 33.07
N PRO A 382 5.31 -1.00 33.30
CA PRO A 382 5.83 -0.56 34.59
C PRO A 382 6.09 0.94 34.71
N GLY A 383 5.98 1.42 35.95
CA GLY A 383 6.36 2.77 36.40
C GLY A 383 5.25 3.80 36.21
N ALA A 384 5.28 4.86 37.02
CA ALA A 384 4.35 5.98 36.91
C ALA A 384 4.26 6.51 35.47
N GLY A 385 3.05 6.60 34.94
CA GLY A 385 2.87 6.86 33.52
C GLY A 385 1.44 7.12 33.09
N GLN A 386 1.28 7.26 31.79
CA GLN A 386 -0.03 7.19 31.15
C GLN A 386 0.03 6.37 29.87
N LEU A 387 -0.87 5.40 29.74
CA LEU A 387 -1.01 4.56 28.56
C LEU A 387 -1.61 5.41 27.44
N VAL A 388 -0.92 5.45 26.30
CA VAL A 388 -1.32 6.23 25.13
C VAL A 388 -1.57 5.38 23.90
N ALA A 389 -1.13 4.11 23.90
CA ALA A 389 -1.60 3.16 22.91
C ALA A 389 -1.58 1.72 23.43
N LEU A 390 -2.49 0.89 22.89
CA LEU A 390 -2.59 -0.53 23.20
C LEU A 390 -3.05 -1.30 21.96
N GLY A 391 -2.25 -2.29 21.55
CA GLY A 391 -2.50 -3.17 20.42
C GLY A 391 -2.69 -4.62 20.85
N LEU A 392 -3.63 -5.32 20.21
CA LEU A 392 -3.84 -6.76 20.33
C LEU A 392 -3.96 -7.37 18.94
N PHE A 393 -3.03 -8.28 18.64
CA PHE A 393 -2.89 -8.96 17.36
C PHE A 393 -2.92 -10.46 17.60
N THR A 394 -3.76 -11.20 16.90
CA THR A 394 -4.06 -12.61 17.21
C THR A 394 -3.82 -13.50 15.99
N THR A 395 -3.27 -14.70 16.22
CA THR A 395 -3.00 -15.69 15.16
C THR A 395 -3.71 -17.03 15.41
N GLY A 396 -3.94 -17.84 14.37
CA GLY A 396 -4.52 -19.19 14.42
C GLY A 396 -6.05 -19.31 14.30
N SER A 397 -6.79 -18.24 14.00
CA SER A 397 -8.27 -18.27 13.95
C SER A 397 -8.85 -18.82 12.63
N ALA A 398 -9.57 -19.94 12.67
CA ALA A 398 -10.07 -20.63 11.46
C ALA A 398 -11.12 -19.88 10.60
N SER A 399 -11.68 -18.75 11.05
CA SER A 399 -12.63 -17.83 10.36
C SER A 399 -13.28 -16.93 11.42
N TYR A 400 -13.92 -15.80 11.03
CA TYR A 400 -14.56 -14.79 11.91
C TYR A 400 -15.21 -15.41 13.17
N PRO A 401 -14.49 -15.49 14.31
CA PRO A 401 -14.82 -16.54 15.26
C PRO A 401 -15.97 -16.15 16.22
N PRO A 402 -16.74 -17.12 16.73
CA PRO A 402 -17.58 -16.96 17.93
C PRO A 402 -16.80 -16.40 19.15
N ALA A 403 -15.48 -16.63 19.19
CA ALA A 403 -14.54 -16.03 20.14
C ALA A 403 -14.64 -14.50 20.17
N VAL A 404 -14.92 -13.84 19.04
CA VAL A 404 -15.15 -12.38 18.97
C VAL A 404 -16.34 -11.92 19.82
N ARG A 405 -17.33 -12.76 20.09
CA ARG A 405 -18.49 -12.35 20.90
C ARG A 405 -18.33 -12.68 22.37
N THR A 406 -17.39 -13.57 22.68
CA THR A 406 -17.24 -14.19 24.01
C THR A 406 -15.88 -13.92 24.65
N SER A 407 -14.94 -13.31 23.93
CA SER A 407 -13.64 -12.92 24.47
C SER A 407 -13.78 -11.94 25.63
N ILE A 408 -12.82 -11.90 26.52
CA ILE A 408 -12.83 -10.97 27.66
C ILE A 408 -11.46 -10.30 27.73
N LEU A 409 -11.49 -8.99 27.76
CA LEU A 409 -10.33 -8.14 27.96
C LEU A 409 -10.39 -7.55 29.35
N SER A 410 -9.24 -7.37 29.99
CA SER A 410 -9.19 -6.63 31.24
C SER A 410 -7.97 -5.74 31.35
N LEU A 411 -8.16 -4.54 31.88
CA LEU A 411 -7.09 -3.61 32.22
C LEU A 411 -7.09 -3.36 33.73
N GLN A 412 -6.06 -3.86 34.41
CA GLN A 412 -5.82 -3.61 35.82
C GLN A 412 -4.78 -2.52 35.99
N LEU A 413 -5.04 -1.56 36.88
CA LEU A 413 -4.18 -0.39 37.10
C LEU A 413 -3.83 -0.34 38.58
N ASP A 414 -2.54 -0.31 38.90
CA ASP A 414 -2.02 -0.19 40.27
C ASP A 414 -2.58 -1.25 41.24
N GLY A 415 -2.84 -2.46 40.75
CA GLY A 415 -3.43 -3.56 41.53
C GLY A 415 -4.89 -3.38 41.91
N LYS A 416 -5.59 -2.35 41.39
CA LYS A 416 -7.03 -2.13 41.59
C LYS A 416 -7.87 -3.18 40.86
N GLU A 417 -9.18 -3.16 41.11
CA GLU A 417 -10.12 -4.00 40.38
C GLU A 417 -10.02 -3.73 38.87
N PRO A 418 -9.90 -4.77 38.03
CA PRO A 418 -9.73 -4.57 36.59
C PRO A 418 -10.98 -3.98 35.95
N VAL A 419 -10.78 -3.09 34.97
CA VAL A 419 -11.82 -2.72 34.02
C VAL A 419 -11.98 -3.88 33.03
N VAL A 420 -13.16 -4.53 33.00
CA VAL A 420 -13.42 -5.70 32.16
C VAL A 420 -14.36 -5.35 31.00
N GLY A 421 -14.03 -5.80 29.78
CA GLY A 421 -14.91 -5.77 28.61
C GLY A 421 -15.14 -7.18 28.05
N HIS A 422 -16.35 -7.53 27.59
CA HIS A 422 -16.65 -8.83 26.97
C HIS A 422 -16.78 -8.72 25.44
N GLY A 423 -16.77 -9.86 24.75
CA GLY A 423 -16.44 -9.98 23.34
C GLY A 423 -15.19 -9.19 22.95
N LEU A 424 -14.98 -9.04 21.66
CA LEU A 424 -14.59 -7.77 21.09
C LEU A 424 -15.77 -6.81 21.17
N LEU A 425 -16.81 -6.99 22.01
CA LEU A 425 -17.96 -6.10 22.12
C LEU A 425 -17.98 -5.35 23.45
N PRO A 426 -17.20 -4.28 23.56
CA PRO A 426 -17.18 -3.41 22.42
C PRO A 426 -15.80 -3.50 21.82
N LEU A 427 -15.65 -3.08 20.60
CA LEU A 427 -15.59 -1.66 20.38
C LEU A 427 -14.96 -0.81 21.49
N TRP A 428 -14.01 -1.32 22.31
CA TRP A 428 -13.03 -0.47 23.01
C TRP A 428 -12.24 0.37 22.00
N LEU A 429 -12.46 0.07 20.71
CA LEU A 429 -11.79 0.50 19.51
C LEU A 429 -12.60 0.51 18.21
N GLN A 430 -13.71 -0.20 18.19
CA GLN A 430 -14.13 -0.91 16.98
C GLN A 430 -14.95 0.12 16.20
N GLY A 431 -14.26 0.83 15.30
CA GLY A 431 -14.85 1.24 14.06
C GLY A 431 -15.21 -0.04 13.31
N THR A 432 -16.49 -0.35 13.20
CA THR A 432 -16.93 -1.25 12.14
C THR A 432 -16.94 -0.45 10.84
N TYR A 433 -16.23 -0.96 9.84
CA TYR A 433 -16.42 -0.58 8.44
C TYR A 433 -16.55 0.94 8.21
N GLY A 434 -15.45 1.66 8.37
CA GLY A 434 -15.36 3.06 7.99
C GLY A 434 -14.17 3.25 7.08
N GLY A 435 -14.40 3.67 5.84
CA GLY A 435 -13.33 4.20 4.99
C GLY A 435 -12.68 5.45 5.65
N PRO A 436 -11.67 6.05 4.99
CA PRO A 436 -10.84 7.14 5.52
C PRO A 436 -11.59 8.38 6.05
N ALA A 437 -12.90 8.49 5.84
CA ALA A 437 -13.73 9.59 6.32
C ALA A 437 -14.33 9.41 7.74
N ALA A 438 -14.25 8.22 8.36
CA ALA A 438 -15.04 7.90 9.58
C ALA A 438 -14.25 7.43 10.82
N THR A 439 -12.94 7.16 10.74
CA THR A 439 -12.18 6.57 11.87
C THR A 439 -10.82 7.24 12.06
N ALA A 440 -10.79 8.36 12.78
CA ALA A 440 -9.55 9.13 13.00
C ALA A 440 -8.63 8.56 14.09
N ILE A 441 -9.12 7.67 14.97
CA ILE A 441 -8.38 7.18 16.15
C ILE A 441 -8.28 5.64 16.22
N TRP A 442 -8.60 4.92 15.14
CA TRP A 442 -8.75 3.45 15.13
C TRP A 442 -8.15 2.75 13.89
N HIS A 443 -7.55 1.58 14.06
CA HIS A 443 -7.18 0.66 12.96
C HIS A 443 -8.30 -0.37 12.67
N HIS A 444 -8.59 -0.64 11.40
CA HIS A 444 -9.65 -1.59 10.99
C HIS A 444 -9.25 -3.04 11.34
N PRO A 445 -10.08 -3.81 12.09
CA PRO A 445 -9.83 -5.23 12.27
C PRO A 445 -10.14 -5.95 10.96
N ARG A 446 -9.13 -6.52 10.29
CA ARG A 446 -9.35 -7.48 9.20
C ARG A 446 -9.09 -8.88 9.72
N TYR A 447 -10.14 -9.70 9.72
CA TYR A 447 -10.06 -11.12 10.03
C TYR A 447 -9.95 -11.86 8.70
N GLU A 448 -8.72 -12.08 8.24
CA GLU A 448 -8.44 -12.93 7.08
C GLU A 448 -7.59 -14.10 7.57
N ASP A 449 -7.81 -15.30 6.98
CA ASP A 449 -7.09 -16.56 7.20
C ASP A 449 -6.15 -16.59 8.41
N GLN A 450 -6.70 -16.94 9.58
CA GLN A 450 -5.93 -17.17 10.81
C GLN A 450 -5.28 -15.94 11.44
N TYR A 451 -5.58 -14.73 11.00
CA TYR A 451 -5.04 -13.52 11.62
C TYR A 451 -6.10 -12.44 11.85
N GLY A 452 -5.94 -11.68 12.92
CA GLY A 452 -6.74 -10.49 13.15
C GLY A 452 -6.20 -9.66 14.31
N GLY A 453 -6.30 -8.34 14.21
CA GLY A 453 -5.85 -7.49 15.29
C GLY A 453 -6.18 -6.03 15.10
N VAL A 454 -5.90 -5.25 16.15
CA VAL A 454 -6.29 -3.84 16.26
C VAL A 454 -5.37 -3.11 17.23
N MET A 455 -5.15 -1.81 17.01
CA MET A 455 -4.49 -0.91 17.95
C MET A 455 -5.30 0.35 18.19
N ARG A 456 -5.34 0.80 19.45
CA ARG A 456 -5.89 2.09 19.89
C ARG A 456 -4.78 3.04 20.22
N HIS A 457 -4.93 4.28 19.78
CA HIS A 457 -4.27 5.41 20.42
C HIS A 457 -5.27 6.19 21.30
N PHE A 458 -4.95 6.33 22.58
CA PHE A 458 -5.73 7.03 23.60
C PHE A 458 -5.41 8.53 23.55
N LEU A 459 -5.68 9.18 22.42
CA LEU A 459 -5.24 10.56 22.14
C LEU A 459 -5.99 11.61 22.97
N THR A 460 -7.27 11.38 23.24
CA THR A 460 -8.09 12.29 24.06
C THR A 460 -8.28 11.78 25.48
N ASP A 461 -8.12 10.47 25.67
CA ASP A 461 -8.39 9.77 26.91
C ASP A 461 -7.26 8.83 27.38
N PRO A 462 -5.99 9.31 27.45
CA PRO A 462 -4.87 8.51 27.94
C PRO A 462 -5.14 8.01 29.36
N ILE A 463 -4.73 6.78 29.67
CA ILE A 463 -5.07 6.10 30.93
C ILE A 463 -3.90 6.24 31.92
N PRO A 464 -4.02 7.06 32.98
CA PRO A 464 -2.95 7.24 33.94
C PRO A 464 -2.83 6.05 34.91
N PHE A 465 -1.62 5.77 35.37
CA PHE A 465 -1.31 4.80 36.42
C PHE A 465 -0.09 5.24 37.23
N ALA A 466 -0.07 4.92 38.52
CA ALA A 466 0.98 5.36 39.44
C ALA A 466 2.18 4.39 39.48
N ASP A 467 1.93 3.10 39.34
CA ASP A 467 2.92 2.04 39.54
C ASP A 467 2.98 1.09 38.35
N LYS A 468 1.82 0.56 37.92
CA LYS A 468 1.77 -0.39 36.81
C LYS A 468 0.39 -0.49 36.15
N ALA A 469 0.38 -0.81 34.86
CA ALA A 469 -0.81 -1.27 34.15
C ALA A 469 -0.61 -2.71 33.66
N VAL A 470 -1.62 -3.56 33.83
CA VAL A 470 -1.63 -4.96 33.40
C VAL A 470 -2.80 -5.15 32.45
N PHE A 471 -2.52 -5.54 31.22
CA PHE A 471 -3.56 -5.90 30.27
C PHE A 471 -3.62 -7.42 30.10
N ALA A 472 -4.84 -7.94 30.05
CA ALA A 472 -5.13 -9.36 29.97
C ALA A 472 -6.22 -9.65 28.92
N PHE A 473 -6.17 -10.86 28.35
CA PHE A 473 -7.08 -11.31 27.31
C PHE A 473 -7.46 -12.79 27.50
N THR A 474 -8.68 -13.16 27.15
CA THR A 474 -9.11 -14.54 26.92
C THR A 474 -10.06 -14.56 25.72
N PRO A 475 -10.03 -15.56 24.82
CA PRO A 475 -10.85 -15.58 23.63
C PRO A 475 -12.28 -16.08 23.87
N GLY A 476 -12.63 -16.45 25.11
CA GLY A 476 -13.90 -17.06 25.46
C GLY A 476 -13.82 -18.59 25.48
N GLU A 477 -14.92 -19.26 25.81
CA GLU A 477 -14.95 -20.71 26.05
C GLU A 477 -14.97 -21.56 24.76
N ASP A 478 -15.42 -21.04 23.62
CA ASP A 478 -15.54 -21.85 22.38
C ASP A 478 -14.15 -22.04 21.75
N PRO A 479 -13.61 -23.27 21.68
CA PRO A 479 -12.32 -23.53 21.05
C PRO A 479 -12.34 -23.32 19.54
N ARG A 480 -13.51 -23.34 18.88
CA ARG A 480 -13.60 -23.19 17.43
C ARG A 480 -13.31 -21.76 17.01
N GLY A 481 -12.17 -21.58 16.36
CA GLY A 481 -11.72 -20.28 15.89
C GLY A 481 -11.10 -19.40 16.98
N ALA A 482 -10.85 -19.93 18.18
CA ALA A 482 -10.03 -19.24 19.17
C ALA A 482 -8.60 -19.06 18.61
N PRO A 483 -7.98 -17.88 18.82
CA PRO A 483 -6.60 -17.69 18.48
C PRO A 483 -5.70 -18.58 19.34
N THR A 484 -4.58 -18.99 18.75
CA THR A 484 -3.54 -19.80 19.41
C THR A 484 -2.44 -18.93 20.03
N SER A 485 -2.27 -17.70 19.55
CA SER A 485 -1.38 -16.72 20.13
C SER A 485 -1.91 -15.30 20.00
N ALA A 486 -1.43 -14.43 20.88
CA ALA A 486 -1.67 -13.00 20.87
C ALA A 486 -0.36 -12.22 21.02
N THR A 487 -0.06 -11.34 20.06
CA THR A 487 0.92 -10.27 20.21
C THR A 487 0.22 -9.07 20.82
N THR A 488 0.70 -8.60 21.97
CA THR A 488 0.20 -7.39 22.62
C THR A 488 1.27 -6.31 22.59
N VAL A 489 0.89 -5.08 22.25
CA VAL A 489 1.79 -3.90 22.19
C VAL A 489 1.24 -2.82 23.11
N ALA A 490 2.11 -2.15 23.87
CA ALA A 490 1.73 -1.00 24.68
C ALA A 490 2.70 0.17 24.44
N LEU A 491 2.15 1.37 24.25
CA LEU A 491 2.88 2.63 24.25
C LEU A 491 2.41 3.49 25.42
N TRP A 492 3.33 4.07 26.16
CA TRP A 492 2.99 4.93 27.30
C TRP A 492 4.02 6.04 27.47
N TYR A 493 3.61 7.15 28.09
CA TYR A 493 4.56 8.11 28.63
C TYR A 493 4.93 7.69 30.03
N ARG A 494 6.22 7.42 30.26
CA ARG A 494 6.75 7.17 31.60
C ARG A 494 7.23 8.47 32.21
N PHE A 495 6.75 8.79 33.40
CA PHE A 495 7.14 9.97 34.16
C PHE A 495 8.29 9.66 35.13
N GLY A 496 9.04 10.72 35.46
CA GLY A 496 10.19 10.62 36.35
C GLY A 496 11.52 10.41 35.61
N SER A 497 12.60 10.35 36.39
CA SER A 497 13.97 10.31 35.86
C SER A 497 14.48 8.90 35.55
N ALA A 498 13.86 7.88 36.15
CA ALA A 498 14.26 6.48 36.00
C ALA A 498 14.12 6.03 34.53
N ALA A 499 15.22 5.53 33.96
CA ALA A 499 15.21 4.95 32.63
C ALA A 499 14.36 3.67 32.61
N TYR A 500 13.64 3.48 31.51
CA TYR A 500 13.07 2.19 31.15
C TYR A 500 13.96 1.56 30.08
N ALA A 501 14.29 0.30 30.25
CA ALA A 501 14.96 -0.52 29.25
C ALA A 501 13.90 -1.43 28.63
N ALA A 502 13.61 -1.23 27.35
CA ALA A 502 12.68 -2.08 26.62
C ALA A 502 13.26 -3.51 26.52
N PRO A 503 12.45 -4.57 26.72
CA PRO A 503 12.90 -5.94 26.56
C PRO A 503 13.57 -6.19 25.22
N THR A 504 14.52 -7.13 25.18
CA THR A 504 15.12 -7.60 23.92
C THR A 504 14.08 -8.32 23.08
N LEU A 505 14.15 -8.13 21.77
CA LEU A 505 13.37 -8.94 20.82
C LEU A 505 14.22 -10.11 20.33
N PRO A 506 13.60 -11.22 19.90
CA PRO A 506 14.33 -12.28 19.21
C PRO A 506 15.06 -11.74 17.98
N ASP A 507 16.20 -12.35 17.66
CA ASP A 507 17.03 -11.96 16.51
C ASP A 507 16.30 -12.11 15.18
N ASN A 508 15.32 -13.01 15.09
CA ASN A 508 14.48 -13.20 13.91
C ASN A 508 13.09 -12.62 14.18
N ALA A 509 12.42 -12.12 13.14
CA ALA A 509 10.98 -11.95 13.21
C ALA A 509 10.31 -13.33 13.39
N GLU A 510 9.14 -13.32 14.01
CA GLU A 510 8.37 -14.54 14.24
C GLU A 510 7.92 -15.15 12.89
N THR A 511 7.83 -16.45 12.73
CA THR A 511 7.33 -17.02 11.45
C THR A 511 5.85 -16.71 11.30
N LEU A 512 5.40 -16.29 10.11
CA LEU A 512 3.96 -16.23 9.88
C LEU A 512 3.41 -17.59 9.45
N PRO A 513 2.18 -17.92 9.86
CA PRO A 513 1.46 -18.99 9.20
C PRO A 513 1.20 -18.59 7.74
N TYR A 514 1.47 -19.53 6.84
CA TYR A 514 1.17 -19.41 5.41
C TYR A 514 -0.35 -19.17 5.25
N SER A 515 -0.75 -18.00 4.74
CA SER A 515 -2.15 -17.68 4.43
C SER A 515 -2.65 -18.52 3.26
N THR A 516 -3.10 -19.76 3.49
CA THR A 516 -3.71 -20.55 2.41
C THR A 516 -5.02 -19.88 2.01
N LEU A 517 -5.00 -18.98 1.03
CA LEU A 517 -6.19 -18.57 0.31
C LEU A 517 -6.72 -19.81 -0.40
N GLY A 518 -7.52 -20.58 0.34
CA GLY A 518 -8.05 -21.85 -0.09
C GLY A 518 -8.97 -21.63 -1.27
N SER A 519 -8.45 -21.71 -2.49
CA SER A 519 -9.17 -22.42 -3.54
C SER A 519 -9.21 -23.88 -3.08
N GLY A 520 -10.21 -24.22 -2.26
CA GLY A 520 -10.42 -25.54 -1.67
C GLY A 520 -10.78 -26.63 -2.69
N GLY A 521 -10.05 -26.71 -3.79
CA GLY A 521 -10.13 -27.77 -4.78
C GLY A 521 -8.79 -27.95 -5.49
N PRO A 522 -8.40 -29.19 -5.81
CA PRO A 522 -7.25 -29.42 -6.69
C PRO A 522 -7.46 -28.66 -8.00
N PRO A 523 -6.43 -27.99 -8.54
CA PRO A 523 -6.54 -27.25 -9.79
C PRO A 523 -7.11 -28.17 -10.88
N GLN A 524 -8.22 -27.77 -11.50
CA GLN A 524 -8.84 -28.56 -12.56
C GLN A 524 -7.89 -28.66 -13.76
N LYS A 525 -7.56 -29.89 -14.17
CA LYS A 525 -6.82 -30.15 -15.41
C LYS A 525 -7.56 -29.53 -16.60
N GLY A 526 -6.97 -28.52 -17.22
CA GLY A 526 -7.47 -27.92 -18.47
C GLY A 526 -7.66 -26.40 -18.43
N ALA A 527 -7.59 -25.76 -17.26
CA ALA A 527 -7.39 -24.31 -17.20
C ALA A 527 -5.91 -23.99 -17.50
N SER A 528 -5.62 -22.82 -18.04
CA SER A 528 -4.29 -22.22 -18.22
C SER A 528 -3.51 -22.01 -16.90
N MET A 529 -3.72 -22.85 -15.88
CA MET A 529 -3.26 -22.73 -14.50
C MET A 529 -2.31 -23.88 -14.08
N TYR A 530 -1.36 -24.28 -14.92
CA TYR A 530 -0.30 -25.25 -14.57
C TYR A 530 1.06 -24.57 -14.38
N TRP A 531 1.13 -23.44 -13.67
CA TRP A 531 2.30 -22.55 -13.66
C TRP A 531 2.84 -22.22 -12.26
N PHE A 532 2.90 -23.21 -11.37
CA PHE A 532 3.21 -22.97 -9.96
C PHE A 532 4.72 -23.00 -9.58
N SER A 533 5.68 -23.06 -10.52
CA SER A 533 7.09 -23.36 -10.19
C SER A 533 8.19 -22.46 -10.80
N GLU A 534 7.92 -21.24 -11.28
CA GLU A 534 8.89 -20.54 -12.14
C GLU A 534 9.99 -19.71 -11.42
N ALA A 535 9.75 -19.13 -10.25
CA ALA A 535 10.79 -18.31 -9.59
C ALA A 535 11.99 -19.12 -9.06
N GLU A 536 11.77 -20.36 -8.61
CA GLU A 536 12.83 -21.28 -8.19
C GLU A 536 13.73 -21.70 -9.36
N ASP A 537 13.15 -21.88 -10.54
CA ASP A 537 13.88 -22.23 -11.75
C ASP A 537 14.70 -21.04 -12.27
N LEU A 538 14.22 -19.81 -12.08
CA LEU A 538 14.93 -18.58 -12.50
C LEU A 538 16.21 -18.31 -11.69
N ALA A 539 16.25 -18.66 -10.40
CA ALA A 539 17.36 -18.31 -9.53
C ALA A 539 18.72 -18.93 -9.94
N PRO A 540 18.80 -20.24 -10.23
CA PRO A 540 20.03 -20.86 -10.72
C PRO A 540 20.50 -20.29 -12.06
N MET A 541 19.59 -19.70 -12.85
CA MET A 541 19.89 -19.12 -14.16
C MET A 541 20.36 -17.66 -14.06
N ALA A 542 20.14 -17.00 -12.92
CA ALA A 542 20.42 -15.57 -12.72
C ALA A 542 21.90 -15.30 -12.42
N VAL A 543 22.53 -14.44 -13.23
CA VAL A 543 23.90 -13.95 -13.01
C VAL A 543 23.89 -12.43 -12.90
N ALA A 544 24.11 -11.90 -11.69
CA ALA A 544 24.16 -10.47 -11.43
C ALA A 544 25.53 -9.86 -11.78
N ASN A 545 25.51 -8.77 -12.54
CA ASN A 545 26.69 -8.00 -12.94
C ASN A 545 26.58 -6.60 -12.34
N GLY A 546 27.08 -6.47 -11.11
CA GLY A 546 26.91 -5.30 -10.24
C GLY A 546 25.59 -5.36 -9.43
N GLY A 547 25.65 -5.06 -8.12
CA GLY A 547 24.51 -5.27 -7.22
C GLY A 547 24.40 -6.72 -6.74
N SER A 548 23.18 -7.18 -6.44
CA SER A 548 22.89 -8.56 -6.04
C SER A 548 21.58 -9.06 -6.64
N ALA A 549 21.55 -10.27 -7.18
CA ALA A 549 20.31 -10.99 -7.48
C ALA A 549 20.18 -12.17 -6.51
N LEU A 550 19.01 -12.28 -5.87
CA LEU A 550 18.73 -13.30 -4.88
C LEU A 550 17.33 -13.84 -5.18
N ALA A 551 17.16 -15.16 -5.22
CA ALA A 551 15.83 -15.71 -5.06
C ALA A 551 15.43 -15.55 -3.60
N ILE A 552 14.25 -14.95 -3.42
CA ILE A 552 13.68 -14.71 -2.11
C ILE A 552 12.38 -15.47 -2.05
N GLU A 553 12.28 -16.32 -1.03
CA GLU A 553 11.03 -16.93 -0.65
C GLU A 553 10.31 -15.97 0.30
N ASP A 554 9.31 -15.28 -0.22
CA ASP A 554 8.35 -14.51 0.54
C ASP A 554 7.16 -15.40 0.92
N VAL A 555 7.43 -16.31 1.87
CA VAL A 555 6.42 -17.19 2.50
C VAL A 555 5.24 -16.43 3.10
N ASP A 556 5.38 -15.10 3.27
CA ASP A 556 4.39 -14.24 3.89
C ASP A 556 3.40 -13.66 2.85
N HIS A 557 3.67 -13.77 1.52
CA HIS A 557 2.79 -13.31 0.44
C HIS A 557 2.26 -14.45 -0.44
N ASN A 558 1.09 -15.01 -0.08
CA ASN A 558 0.44 -16.09 -0.84
C ASN A 558 -0.39 -15.64 -2.05
N TYR A 559 0.03 -14.56 -2.68
CA TYR A 559 -0.65 -13.98 -3.84
C TYR A 559 0.14 -14.15 -5.14
N HIS A 560 1.31 -14.78 -5.06
CA HIS A 560 2.18 -15.02 -6.19
C HIS A 560 1.83 -16.36 -6.85
N PRO A 561 1.58 -16.40 -8.17
CA PRO A 561 1.51 -17.62 -8.96
C PRO A 561 2.56 -18.69 -8.60
N SER A 562 3.75 -18.27 -8.17
CA SER A 562 4.90 -19.08 -7.73
C SER A 562 4.87 -19.61 -6.28
N GLN A 563 3.73 -19.58 -5.58
CA GLN A 563 3.63 -20.01 -4.17
C GLN A 563 4.50 -19.19 -3.20
N GLY A 564 4.60 -17.88 -3.42
CA GLY A 564 5.33 -16.99 -2.51
C GLY A 564 6.81 -16.85 -2.82
N LYS A 565 7.29 -17.31 -3.98
CA LYS A 565 8.71 -17.21 -4.34
C LYS A 565 8.91 -16.22 -5.46
N TYR A 566 9.83 -15.28 -5.32
CA TYR A 566 10.18 -14.39 -6.42
C TYR A 566 11.68 -14.15 -6.46
N LEU A 567 12.16 -13.81 -7.64
CA LEU A 567 13.53 -13.37 -7.79
C LEU A 567 13.62 -11.88 -7.51
N GLN A 568 14.37 -11.51 -6.48
CA GLN A 568 14.71 -10.13 -6.18
C GLN A 568 16.03 -9.76 -6.86
N VAL A 569 15.98 -8.78 -7.75
CA VAL A 569 17.14 -8.23 -8.43
C VAL A 569 17.39 -6.83 -7.87
N LEU A 570 18.41 -6.72 -7.03
CA LEU A 570 18.87 -5.47 -6.47
C LEU A 570 20.01 -4.91 -7.32
N ALA A 571 19.77 -3.77 -7.96
CA ALA A 571 20.83 -2.98 -8.55
C ALA A 571 21.28 -1.89 -7.56
N ASP A 572 22.58 -1.66 -7.44
CA ASP A 572 23.15 -0.59 -6.61
C ASP A 572 23.37 0.70 -7.40
N GLN A 573 23.57 0.59 -8.73
CA GLN A 573 23.83 1.71 -9.64
C GLN A 573 23.09 1.51 -10.97
N PRO A 574 22.71 2.59 -11.69
CA PRO A 574 22.28 2.49 -13.08
C PRO A 574 23.38 1.83 -13.91
N GLY A 575 22.99 0.94 -14.83
CA GLY A 575 23.89 0.11 -15.62
C GLY A 575 24.17 -1.27 -15.01
N ASN A 576 23.86 -1.50 -13.73
CA ASN A 576 23.85 -2.86 -13.19
C ASN A 576 22.78 -3.71 -13.90
N PHE A 577 23.07 -4.98 -14.15
CA PHE A 577 22.15 -5.87 -14.84
C PHE A 577 22.22 -7.31 -14.32
N VAL A 578 21.19 -8.08 -14.63
CA VAL A 578 21.13 -9.53 -14.38
C VAL A 578 20.86 -10.26 -15.69
N ASP A 579 21.56 -11.36 -15.89
CA ASP A 579 21.40 -12.24 -17.05
C ASP A 579 20.72 -13.54 -16.67
N PHE A 580 19.83 -14.04 -17.51
CA PHE A 580 19.21 -15.36 -17.44
C PHE A 580 19.55 -16.15 -18.68
N VAL A 581 20.17 -17.31 -18.52
CA VAL A 581 20.32 -18.27 -19.62
C VAL A 581 18.97 -18.97 -19.81
N VAL A 582 18.40 -18.89 -21.02
CA VAL A 582 17.05 -19.37 -21.29
C VAL A 582 17.01 -20.14 -22.62
N PRO A 583 16.25 -21.26 -22.70
CA PRO A 583 16.03 -21.95 -23.96
C PRO A 583 15.16 -21.08 -24.88
N MET A 584 15.57 -20.95 -26.14
CA MET A 584 14.86 -20.16 -27.14
C MET A 584 14.06 -21.08 -28.08
N PRO A 585 12.86 -20.67 -28.52
CA PRO A 585 12.08 -21.47 -29.47
C PRO A 585 12.80 -21.58 -30.82
N PRO A 586 12.44 -22.54 -31.69
CA PRO A 586 13.01 -22.64 -33.04
C PRO A 586 12.57 -21.52 -33.98
N THR A 587 11.69 -20.63 -33.53
CA THR A 587 11.13 -19.53 -34.31
C THR A 587 12.09 -18.35 -34.38
N ARG A 588 12.07 -17.63 -35.50
CA ARG A 588 12.90 -16.45 -35.73
C ARG A 588 12.63 -15.29 -34.78
N TYR A 589 11.41 -15.24 -34.23
CA TYR A 589 11.05 -14.27 -33.21
C TYR A 589 10.45 -15.00 -32.00
N LEU A 590 10.41 -14.28 -30.89
CA LEU A 590 9.84 -14.73 -29.63
C LEU A 590 9.20 -13.55 -28.90
N SER A 591 8.23 -13.82 -28.02
CA SER A 591 7.74 -12.83 -27.06
C SER A 591 8.28 -13.19 -25.70
N VAL A 592 8.60 -12.17 -24.90
CA VAL A 592 8.93 -12.38 -23.50
C VAL A 592 7.76 -11.86 -22.67
N GLY A 593 7.06 -12.78 -22.01
CA GLY A 593 6.09 -12.46 -20.98
C GLY A 593 6.81 -12.29 -19.64
N THR A 594 6.54 -11.22 -18.91
CA THR A 594 7.01 -11.11 -17.52
C THR A 594 5.84 -10.90 -16.58
N VAL A 595 5.90 -11.56 -15.42
CA VAL A 595 5.10 -11.18 -14.26
C VAL A 595 6.08 -10.52 -13.30
N SER A 596 6.22 -9.20 -13.45
CA SER A 596 6.93 -8.41 -12.45
C SER A 596 6.01 -8.21 -11.26
N LEU A 597 6.49 -8.59 -10.07
CA LEU A 597 5.87 -8.15 -8.84
C LEU A 597 6.16 -6.68 -8.70
N TRP A 598 5.12 -5.94 -8.37
CA TRP A 598 5.19 -4.51 -8.29
C TRP A 598 6.23 -4.07 -7.25
N GLY A 599 7.31 -3.47 -7.76
CA GLY A 599 8.37 -2.80 -7.03
C GLY A 599 8.17 -1.29 -7.12
N PRO A 600 7.86 -0.59 -6.04
CA PRO A 600 7.65 0.86 -6.06
C PRO A 600 8.92 1.69 -6.27
N ASN A 601 10.10 1.09 -6.13
CA ASN A 601 11.31 1.77 -6.60
C ASN A 601 11.24 1.82 -8.14
N ARG A 602 11.01 3.02 -8.67
CA ARG A 602 10.97 3.37 -10.10
C ARG A 602 12.34 3.24 -10.78
N ALA A 603 13.04 2.15 -10.51
CA ALA A 603 14.07 1.68 -11.39
C ALA A 603 13.38 1.30 -12.71
N ALA A 604 13.64 2.06 -13.76
CA ALA A 604 13.26 1.62 -15.09
C ALA A 604 14.19 0.46 -15.44
N PHE A 605 13.66 -0.75 -15.57
CA PHE A 605 14.42 -1.87 -16.11
C PHE A 605 14.17 -1.97 -17.61
N GLU A 606 15.25 -2.22 -18.34
CA GLU A 606 15.23 -2.57 -19.76
C GLU A 606 15.57 -4.04 -19.88
N MET A 607 14.85 -4.73 -20.75
CA MET A 607 15.03 -6.14 -21.03
C MET A 607 15.65 -6.31 -22.41
N ASP A 608 16.81 -6.94 -22.46
CA ASP A 608 17.54 -7.30 -23.68
C ASP A 608 17.41 -8.81 -23.93
N VAL A 609 17.25 -9.23 -25.19
CA VAL A 609 17.31 -10.64 -25.61
C VAL A 609 18.56 -10.82 -26.46
N LEU A 610 19.52 -11.63 -26.03
CA LEU A 610 20.86 -11.72 -26.64
C LEU A 610 21.22 -13.19 -26.96
N SER A 611 22.10 -13.41 -27.92
CA SER A 611 22.83 -14.69 -28.03
C SER A 611 23.89 -14.78 -26.94
N LYS A 612 24.39 -16.00 -26.65
CA LYS A 612 25.53 -16.18 -25.73
C LYS A 612 26.73 -15.33 -26.09
N ASP A 613 27.11 -15.26 -27.37
CA ASP A 613 28.26 -14.47 -27.82
C ASP A 613 28.04 -12.96 -27.61
N GLN A 614 26.82 -12.47 -27.82
CA GLN A 614 26.47 -11.05 -27.60
C GLN A 614 26.46 -10.66 -26.12
N SER A 615 26.20 -11.60 -25.20
CA SER A 615 26.14 -11.32 -23.76
C SER A 615 27.49 -10.93 -23.15
N GLY A 616 28.60 -11.28 -23.78
CA GLY A 616 29.95 -10.89 -23.33
C GLY A 616 30.23 -9.38 -23.41
N VAL A 617 29.35 -8.61 -24.06
CA VAL A 617 29.48 -7.15 -24.17
C VAL A 617 28.68 -6.48 -23.05
N THR A 618 29.35 -5.65 -22.25
CA THR A 618 28.70 -4.80 -21.26
C THR A 618 27.75 -3.83 -21.97
N PRO A 619 26.51 -3.63 -21.48
CA PRO A 619 25.57 -2.72 -22.13
C PRO A 619 26.14 -1.31 -22.24
N ASP A 620 26.11 -0.73 -23.45
CA ASP A 620 26.48 0.66 -23.65
C ASP A 620 25.32 1.59 -23.24
N PHE A 621 25.63 2.58 -22.39
CA PHE A 621 24.65 3.38 -21.66
C PHE A 621 24.60 4.81 -22.18
N LEU A 622 24.07 4.99 -23.39
CA LEU A 622 23.88 6.32 -23.96
C LEU A 622 22.49 6.87 -23.59
N GLN A 623 22.46 7.78 -22.60
CA GLN A 623 21.28 8.58 -22.23
C GLN A 623 21.08 9.78 -23.20
N GLY A 624 21.10 9.53 -24.52
CA GLY A 624 20.91 10.58 -25.53
C GLY A 624 19.45 10.77 -25.96
N ASP A 625 19.14 11.87 -26.66
CA ASP A 625 17.82 12.16 -27.23
C ASP A 625 17.31 11.08 -28.19
N GLU A 626 18.22 10.35 -28.86
CA GLU A 626 17.87 9.20 -29.70
C GLU A 626 17.28 8.04 -28.90
N PHE A 627 17.74 7.81 -27.66
CA PHE A 627 17.19 6.79 -26.76
C PHE A 627 15.77 7.16 -26.31
N TYR A 628 15.54 8.45 -26.00
CA TYR A 628 14.21 8.94 -25.62
C TYR A 628 13.22 8.85 -26.79
N ARG A 629 13.67 9.16 -28.02
CA ARG A 629 12.88 8.97 -29.25
C ARG A 629 12.61 7.49 -29.54
N GLY A 630 13.58 6.61 -29.30
CA GLY A 630 13.42 5.15 -29.43
C GLY A 630 12.39 4.56 -28.47
N ARG A 631 12.23 5.13 -27.26
CA ARG A 631 11.27 4.68 -26.24
C ARG A 631 9.82 5.13 -26.51
N VAL A 632 9.64 6.29 -27.14
CA VAL A 632 8.31 6.79 -27.55
C VAL A 632 7.85 6.19 -28.88
N LEU A 633 8.79 5.71 -29.71
CA LEU A 633 8.52 5.26 -31.08
C LEU A 633 8.85 3.77 -31.34
N GLY A 634 9.32 3.02 -30.33
CA GLY A 634 9.55 1.56 -30.42
C GLY A 634 10.77 1.10 -31.24
N HIS A 635 11.77 1.96 -31.48
CA HIS A 635 12.78 1.72 -32.53
C HIS A 635 14.02 0.88 -32.18
N VAL A 636 14.12 0.24 -31.00
CA VAL A 636 15.30 -0.58 -30.65
C VAL A 636 14.92 -2.06 -30.51
N PRO A 637 15.14 -2.89 -31.54
CA PRO A 637 14.50 -4.21 -31.73
C PRO A 637 14.95 -5.33 -30.77
N MET A 638 15.93 -5.06 -29.90
CA MET A 638 16.44 -6.01 -28.91
C MET A 638 16.18 -5.54 -27.49
N LYS A 639 15.47 -4.42 -27.29
CA LYS A 639 15.33 -3.74 -26.00
C LYS A 639 13.87 -3.41 -25.73
N ALA A 640 13.27 -4.01 -24.71
CA ALA A 640 11.93 -3.64 -24.27
C ALA A 640 11.98 -3.02 -22.86
N PRO A 641 11.22 -1.95 -22.59
CA PRO A 641 11.00 -1.53 -21.22
C PRO A 641 10.21 -2.62 -20.47
N VAL A 642 10.63 -2.93 -19.24
CA VAL A 642 9.78 -3.68 -18.31
C VAL A 642 8.93 -2.64 -17.59
N PHE A 643 7.65 -2.56 -17.95
CA PHE A 643 6.73 -1.64 -17.29
C PHE A 643 6.28 -2.26 -15.96
N MET A 644 6.78 -1.71 -14.85
CA MET A 644 6.22 -2.04 -13.54
C MET A 644 4.93 -1.21 -13.34
N GLY A 645 3.81 -1.66 -13.91
CA GLY A 645 2.62 -0.80 -14.00
C GLY A 645 1.28 -1.48 -14.28
N GLN A 646 1.00 -2.68 -13.77
CA GLN A 646 -0.36 -3.23 -13.88
C GLN A 646 -1.34 -2.69 -12.83
N SER A 647 -2.57 -2.45 -13.31
CA SER A 647 -3.77 -2.24 -12.51
C SER A 647 -4.23 -3.57 -11.89
N LEU A 648 -4.17 -3.66 -10.55
CA LEU A 648 -4.66 -4.79 -9.75
C LEU A 648 -6.18 -5.05 -9.85
N ARG A 649 -6.93 -4.41 -10.77
CA ARG A 649 -8.37 -4.67 -10.94
C ARG A 649 -8.67 -5.98 -11.67
N HIS A 650 -7.71 -6.57 -12.38
CA HIS A 650 -7.91 -7.83 -13.11
C HIS A 650 -7.28 -9.03 -12.39
N ARG A 651 -7.68 -9.26 -11.13
CA ARG A 651 -7.31 -10.41 -10.28
C ARG A 651 -7.76 -11.80 -10.79
N ARG A 652 -8.15 -11.92 -12.05
CA ARG A 652 -8.63 -13.17 -12.66
C ARG A 652 -8.03 -13.47 -14.03
N ASP A 653 -7.28 -12.54 -14.62
CA ASP A 653 -6.50 -12.83 -15.81
C ASP A 653 -5.02 -12.77 -15.44
N GLY A 654 -4.37 -13.93 -15.44
CA GLY A 654 -2.91 -14.06 -15.36
C GLY A 654 -2.24 -13.60 -16.66
N GLY A 655 -2.60 -12.40 -17.14
CA GLY A 655 -1.98 -11.81 -18.31
C GLY A 655 -0.58 -11.33 -17.96
N ALA A 656 0.42 -12.18 -18.20
CA ALA A 656 1.80 -11.74 -18.31
C ALA A 656 1.84 -10.51 -19.22
N GLU A 657 2.60 -9.48 -18.85
CA GLU A 657 2.87 -8.40 -19.79
C GLU A 657 3.76 -8.96 -20.89
N PHE A 658 3.17 -9.20 -22.06
CA PHE A 658 3.92 -9.57 -23.24
C PHE A 658 4.64 -8.36 -23.77
N SER A 659 5.96 -8.43 -23.81
CA SER A 659 6.73 -7.49 -24.58
C SER A 659 6.32 -7.57 -26.05
N PRO A 660 6.56 -6.51 -26.83
CA PRO A 660 6.65 -6.65 -28.27
C PRO A 660 7.58 -7.83 -28.65
N PRO A 661 7.28 -8.50 -29.76
CA PRO A 661 8.17 -9.42 -30.46
C PRO A 661 9.65 -9.02 -30.45
N PHE A 662 10.52 -9.91 -29.98
CA PHE A 662 11.97 -9.80 -30.13
C PHE A 662 12.46 -10.67 -31.29
N LEU A 663 13.52 -10.22 -31.97
CA LEU A 663 14.30 -11.11 -32.82
C LEU A 663 14.95 -12.18 -31.94
N ASN A 664 14.74 -13.44 -32.27
CA ASN A 664 15.37 -14.56 -31.60
C ASN A 664 16.82 -14.68 -32.08
N PRO A 665 17.83 -14.41 -31.23
CA PRO A 665 19.23 -14.42 -31.63
C PRO A 665 19.83 -15.84 -31.62
N ALA A 666 19.10 -16.84 -31.12
CA ALA A 666 19.54 -18.22 -31.04
C ALA A 666 18.39 -19.23 -31.23
N PRO A 667 17.73 -19.29 -32.41
CA PRO A 667 16.64 -20.24 -32.64
C PRO A 667 17.07 -21.69 -32.37
N ASP A 668 16.25 -22.43 -31.60
CA ASP A 668 16.51 -23.82 -31.20
C ASP A 668 17.79 -24.02 -30.35
N GLY A 669 18.25 -22.94 -29.69
CA GLY A 669 19.43 -22.92 -28.84
C GLY A 669 19.21 -22.21 -27.51
N GLU A 670 20.31 -21.90 -26.82
CA GLU A 670 20.28 -21.10 -25.59
C GLU A 670 20.58 -19.63 -25.91
N GLY A 671 19.74 -18.74 -25.40
CA GLY A 671 19.98 -17.30 -25.42
C GLY A 671 20.07 -16.73 -24.01
N ILE A 672 20.20 -15.41 -23.92
CA ILE A 672 20.32 -14.64 -22.69
C ILE A 672 19.19 -13.63 -22.64
N LEU A 673 18.41 -13.64 -21.57
CA LEU A 673 17.52 -12.56 -21.21
C LEU A 673 18.22 -11.67 -20.18
N ARG A 674 18.44 -10.40 -20.49
CA ARG A 674 19.19 -9.47 -19.66
C ARG A 674 18.30 -8.35 -19.15
N PHE A 675 18.24 -8.12 -17.85
CA PHE A 675 17.50 -7.00 -17.26
C PHE A 675 18.46 -5.93 -16.72
N ILE A 676 18.41 -4.73 -17.27
CA ILE A 676 19.35 -3.62 -17.04
C ILE A 676 18.65 -2.51 -16.28
N CYS A 677 19.24 -2.04 -15.17
CA CYS A 677 18.76 -0.87 -14.45
C CYS A 677 19.09 0.44 -15.23
N ARG A 678 18.07 1.18 -15.72
CA ARG A 678 18.24 2.32 -16.66
C ARG A 678 18.25 3.72 -16.05
N SER A 679 17.57 3.98 -14.95
CA SER A 679 17.45 5.38 -14.47
C SER A 679 17.12 5.51 -13.00
N LYS A 680 17.47 6.69 -12.47
CA LYS A 680 17.36 7.11 -11.06
C LYS A 680 16.45 8.33 -10.93
N GLU A 681 15.67 8.37 -9.85
CA GLU A 681 15.23 9.62 -9.22
C GLU A 681 16.28 10.02 -8.15
N PRO A 682 16.79 11.27 -8.11
CA PRO A 682 18.00 11.63 -7.36
C PRO A 682 18.06 11.23 -5.88
N THR A 683 16.93 10.93 -5.25
CA THR A 683 16.76 10.64 -3.82
C THR A 683 16.82 9.17 -3.44
N ILE A 684 16.79 8.21 -4.38
CA ILE A 684 16.73 6.77 -4.05
C ILE A 684 18.13 6.12 -4.06
N SER A 685 18.42 5.29 -3.04
CA SER A 685 19.74 4.67 -2.81
C SER A 685 19.88 3.20 -3.23
N SER A 686 18.81 2.54 -3.68
CA SER A 686 18.87 1.18 -4.27
C SER A 686 17.72 0.92 -5.26
N PHE A 687 17.95 0.03 -6.23
CA PHE A 687 17.02 -0.34 -7.29
C PHE A 687 16.54 -1.77 -7.08
N MET A 688 15.25 -2.05 -7.23
CA MET A 688 14.71 -3.40 -7.01
C MET A 688 13.72 -3.77 -8.10
N MET A 689 13.95 -4.91 -8.74
CA MET A 689 12.97 -5.61 -9.58
C MET A 689 12.63 -6.92 -8.89
N CYS A 690 11.34 -7.17 -8.66
CA CYS A 690 10.88 -8.47 -8.19
C CYS A 690 10.24 -9.18 -9.39
N LEU A 691 10.84 -10.28 -9.85
CA LEU A 691 10.30 -11.09 -10.94
C LEU A 691 9.69 -12.35 -10.36
N ASP A 692 8.40 -12.53 -10.62
CA ASP A 692 7.69 -13.76 -10.27
C ASP A 692 7.86 -14.81 -11.36
N GLN A 693 7.64 -14.38 -12.61
CA GLN A 693 7.61 -15.24 -13.78
C GLN A 693 8.28 -14.57 -14.97
N VAL A 694 8.96 -15.38 -15.78
CA VAL A 694 9.49 -15.02 -17.09
C VAL A 694 9.14 -16.14 -18.05
N ARG A 695 8.46 -15.78 -19.13
CA ARG A 695 7.99 -16.70 -20.16
C ARG A 695 8.58 -16.31 -21.49
N ILE A 696 9.01 -17.29 -22.27
CA ILE A 696 9.45 -17.11 -23.65
C ILE A 696 8.50 -17.88 -24.54
N ASP A 697 7.74 -17.15 -25.35
CA ASP A 697 6.77 -17.74 -26.24
C ASP A 697 7.22 -17.69 -27.68
N ALA A 698 7.04 -18.81 -28.36
CA ALA A 698 6.97 -18.81 -29.80
C ALA A 698 5.72 -18.03 -30.24
N PRO A 699 5.77 -17.36 -31.40
CA PRO A 699 4.58 -16.84 -32.05
C PRO A 699 3.49 -17.90 -32.18
N PRO A 700 2.20 -17.52 -32.16
CA PRO A 700 1.14 -18.42 -32.59
C PRO A 700 1.48 -18.90 -34.01
N PRO A 701 1.42 -20.21 -34.29
CA PRO A 701 1.60 -20.66 -35.66
C PRO A 701 0.50 -20.04 -36.55
N PRO A 702 0.81 -19.68 -37.80
CA PRO A 702 -0.22 -19.25 -38.73
C PRO A 702 -1.28 -20.36 -38.90
N ASP A 703 -2.50 -19.98 -39.29
CA ASP A 703 -3.59 -20.93 -39.55
C ASP A 703 -3.10 -22.05 -40.49
N ALA A 704 -3.55 -23.28 -40.26
CA ALA A 704 -3.13 -24.42 -41.07
C ALA A 704 -3.33 -24.16 -42.57
N GLY A 705 -2.24 -24.21 -43.35
CA GLY A 705 -2.24 -23.92 -44.79
C GLY A 705 -1.87 -22.48 -45.17
N VAL A 706 -1.58 -21.63 -44.18
CA VAL A 706 -1.03 -20.29 -44.36
C VAL A 706 0.49 -20.31 -44.13
N CYS A 707 1.22 -19.57 -44.96
CA CYS A 707 2.68 -19.41 -44.93
C CYS A 707 3.02 -17.91 -44.86
N GLU A 708 4.00 -17.54 -44.04
CA GLU A 708 4.43 -16.15 -43.87
C GLU A 708 5.38 -15.71 -45.00
N PHE A 709 5.25 -14.47 -45.48
CA PHE A 709 6.09 -13.96 -46.57
C PHE A 709 7.57 -13.85 -46.20
N GLU A 710 7.90 -13.64 -44.92
CA GLU A 710 9.29 -13.53 -44.49
C GLU A 710 10.07 -14.85 -44.51
N THR A 711 9.36 -15.97 -44.54
CA THR A 711 9.96 -17.32 -44.65
C THR A 711 10.34 -17.65 -46.09
N LEU A 712 9.89 -16.83 -47.06
CA LEU A 712 10.24 -16.98 -48.46
C LEU A 712 11.66 -16.45 -48.72
N PRO A 713 12.36 -16.99 -49.73
CA PRO A 713 13.57 -16.37 -50.24
C PRO A 713 13.33 -14.89 -50.59
N GLN A 714 14.37 -14.07 -50.43
CA GLN A 714 14.32 -12.65 -50.78
C GLN A 714 13.78 -12.48 -52.21
N PRO A 715 12.80 -11.58 -52.44
CA PRO A 715 12.18 -11.45 -53.75
C PRO A 715 13.17 -10.92 -54.77
N GLN A 716 13.01 -11.34 -56.02
CA GLN A 716 13.69 -10.71 -57.14
C GLN A 716 12.99 -9.38 -57.43
N THR A 717 13.72 -8.27 -57.33
CA THR A 717 13.16 -6.92 -57.53
C THR A 717 13.68 -6.29 -58.83
N THR A 718 12.86 -5.45 -59.45
CA THR A 718 13.23 -4.68 -60.66
C THR A 718 12.73 -3.24 -60.58
N LEU A 719 13.31 -2.35 -61.37
CA LEU A 719 12.92 -0.93 -61.48
C LEU A 719 12.85 -0.20 -60.13
N GLY A 720 13.85 -0.42 -59.27
CA GLY A 720 14.00 0.32 -58.02
C GLY A 720 13.04 -0.11 -56.91
N VAL A 721 12.45 -1.31 -56.97
CA VAL A 721 11.73 -1.87 -55.83
C VAL A 721 12.67 -2.31 -54.74
N GLU A 722 12.37 -1.88 -53.52
CA GLU A 722 13.01 -2.33 -52.30
C GLU A 722 12.04 -3.24 -51.54
N ALA A 723 12.52 -4.43 -51.18
CA ALA A 723 11.80 -5.33 -50.28
C ALA A 723 12.51 -5.31 -48.93
N VAL A 724 11.83 -4.76 -47.93
CA VAL A 724 12.35 -4.55 -46.59
C VAL A 724 11.61 -5.48 -45.63
N LEU A 725 12.36 -6.26 -44.87
CA LEU A 725 11.82 -6.90 -43.68
C LEU A 725 11.77 -5.83 -42.59
N PRO A 726 10.57 -5.48 -42.07
CA PRO A 726 10.46 -4.47 -41.04
C PRO A 726 11.22 -4.96 -39.80
N LYS A 727 11.95 -4.04 -39.15
CA LYS A 727 12.72 -4.35 -37.94
C LYS A 727 11.84 -4.79 -36.75
N LEU A 728 10.54 -4.56 -36.83
CA LEU A 728 9.51 -4.92 -35.86
C LEU A 728 8.39 -5.64 -36.61
N GLY A 729 7.77 -6.66 -36.02
CA GLY A 729 6.41 -7.05 -36.41
C GLY A 729 5.45 -5.89 -36.15
N ARG A 730 4.37 -5.76 -36.93
CA ARG A 730 3.32 -4.76 -36.61
C ARG A 730 2.53 -5.25 -35.40
N LEU A 731 2.40 -4.38 -34.40
CA LEU A 731 1.98 -4.72 -33.03
C LEU A 731 0.58 -5.32 -32.89
N GLU A 732 -0.32 -5.09 -33.84
CA GLU A 732 -1.72 -5.44 -33.64
C GLU A 732 -2.19 -6.69 -34.40
N TRP A 733 -1.52 -7.13 -35.49
CA TRP A 733 -2.23 -7.89 -36.53
C TRP A 733 -1.56 -9.16 -37.09
N SER A 734 -0.26 -9.28 -36.93
CA SER A 734 0.48 -10.54 -36.82
C SER A 734 1.78 -10.08 -36.17
N GLY A 735 2.04 -10.50 -34.93
CA GLY A 735 3.23 -10.04 -34.22
C GLY A 735 4.55 -10.44 -34.92
N TRP A 736 4.50 -11.13 -36.05
CA TRP A 736 5.55 -12.02 -36.50
C TRP A 736 5.57 -12.03 -38.02
N GLY A 737 6.57 -11.36 -38.61
CA GLY A 737 6.94 -11.53 -40.01
C GLY A 737 6.06 -10.88 -41.08
N ALA A 738 6.43 -9.67 -41.51
CA ALA A 738 5.89 -9.06 -42.73
C ALA A 738 7.02 -8.75 -43.74
N CYS A 739 6.68 -8.57 -45.01
CA CYS A 739 7.56 -8.00 -46.02
C CYS A 739 6.94 -6.68 -46.52
N GLN A 740 7.67 -5.59 -46.39
CA GLN A 740 7.27 -4.28 -46.89
C GLN A 740 7.92 -4.04 -48.25
N LEU A 741 7.12 -3.68 -49.24
CA LEU A 741 7.58 -3.32 -50.57
C LEU A 741 7.47 -1.81 -50.76
N HIS A 742 8.58 -1.17 -51.12
CA HIS A 742 8.62 0.22 -51.56
C HIS A 742 8.96 0.23 -53.04
N SER A 743 8.07 0.80 -53.86
CA SER A 743 8.21 0.74 -55.31
C SER A 743 7.89 2.09 -55.99
N PRO A 744 8.69 2.56 -56.95
CA PRO A 744 8.20 3.55 -57.90
C PRO A 744 7.13 2.93 -58.82
N GLN A 745 6.46 3.76 -59.61
CA GLN A 745 5.53 3.27 -60.63
C GLN A 745 6.26 2.35 -61.61
N GLY A 746 5.67 1.18 -61.87
CA GLY A 746 6.19 0.14 -62.75
C GLY A 746 7.13 -0.86 -62.07
N GLY A 747 7.55 -0.60 -60.83
CA GLY A 747 8.41 -1.50 -60.07
C GLY A 747 7.75 -2.85 -59.76
N LYS A 748 8.57 -3.90 -59.69
CA LYS A 748 8.12 -5.28 -59.44
C LYS A 748 8.92 -6.00 -58.36
N ALA A 749 8.24 -6.83 -57.58
CA ALA A 749 8.83 -7.81 -56.67
C ALA A 749 8.25 -9.21 -56.95
N ALA A 750 9.11 -10.19 -57.19
CA ALA A 750 8.74 -11.56 -57.49
C ALA A 750 9.18 -12.52 -56.38
N PHE A 751 8.21 -13.18 -55.75
CA PHE A 751 8.45 -14.17 -54.70
C PHE A 751 8.26 -15.58 -55.26
N HIS A 752 9.28 -16.42 -55.07
CA HIS A 752 9.18 -17.85 -55.32
C HIS A 752 8.76 -18.54 -54.04
N ALA A 753 7.56 -19.13 -54.06
CA ALA A 753 7.00 -19.84 -52.93
C ALA A 753 6.65 -21.27 -53.30
N PHE A 754 6.29 -22.07 -52.29
CA PHE A 754 5.92 -23.47 -52.47
C PHE A 754 4.59 -23.75 -51.81
N VAL A 755 3.62 -24.22 -52.58
CA VAL A 755 2.29 -24.56 -52.10
C VAL A 755 2.34 -25.97 -51.53
N PRO A 756 1.94 -26.19 -50.25
CA PRO A 756 1.90 -27.52 -49.68
C PRO A 756 0.75 -28.36 -50.28
N THR A 757 0.73 -29.65 -49.96
CA THR A 757 -0.35 -30.56 -50.40
C THR A 757 -1.68 -30.08 -49.83
N ALA A 758 -2.67 -29.85 -50.71
CA ALA A 758 -4.01 -29.47 -50.32
C ALA A 758 -4.98 -30.65 -50.46
N VAL A 759 -5.98 -30.72 -49.58
CA VAL A 759 -7.00 -31.80 -49.57
C VAL A 759 -7.89 -31.75 -50.82
N SER A 760 -8.05 -30.56 -51.41
CA SER A 760 -8.77 -30.32 -52.66
C SER A 760 -7.95 -29.43 -53.59
N LYS A 761 -8.30 -29.41 -54.88
CA LYS A 761 -7.71 -28.44 -55.82
C LYS A 761 -8.09 -27.03 -55.36
N PRO A 762 -7.12 -26.17 -55.05
CA PRO A 762 -7.42 -24.83 -54.55
C PRO A 762 -8.09 -24.00 -55.65
N GLY A 763 -9.14 -23.28 -55.28
CA GLY A 763 -9.87 -22.37 -56.16
C GLY A 763 -9.34 -20.93 -56.08
N ALA A 764 -8.68 -20.59 -54.97
CA ALA A 764 -8.09 -19.28 -54.76
C ALA A 764 -6.77 -19.33 -53.99
N LEU A 765 -5.92 -18.35 -54.27
CA LEU A 765 -4.83 -17.95 -53.38
C LEU A 765 -5.35 -16.82 -52.50
N VAL A 766 -5.14 -16.93 -51.19
CA VAL A 766 -5.46 -15.88 -50.24
C VAL A 766 -4.17 -15.17 -49.88
N ILE A 767 -4.11 -13.86 -50.07
CA ILE A 767 -3.00 -13.01 -49.62
C ILE A 767 -3.56 -12.06 -48.58
N LYS A 768 -2.88 -11.94 -47.44
CA LYS A 768 -3.20 -10.96 -46.40
C LYS A 768 -2.09 -9.91 -46.32
N GLY A 769 -2.47 -8.66 -46.10
CA GLY A 769 -1.55 -7.54 -45.98
C GLY A 769 -2.27 -6.22 -45.73
N SER A 770 -1.57 -5.10 -45.86
CA SER A 770 -2.17 -3.75 -45.77
C SER A 770 -1.78 -2.90 -46.96
N LEU A 771 -2.77 -2.17 -47.47
CA LEU A 771 -2.62 -1.21 -48.57
C LEU A 771 -3.56 -0.03 -48.33
N GLY A 772 -3.01 1.14 -48.03
CA GLY A 772 -3.79 2.36 -47.82
C GLY A 772 -4.23 3.00 -49.15
N PRO A 773 -5.32 3.79 -49.15
CA PRO A 773 -5.83 4.46 -50.36
C PRO A 773 -4.79 5.34 -51.08
N ASN A 774 -3.83 5.89 -50.33
CA ASN A 774 -2.81 6.80 -50.85
C ASN A 774 -1.46 6.11 -51.11
N GLN A 775 -1.33 4.80 -50.88
CA GLN A 775 -0.06 4.05 -50.98
C GLN A 775 0.19 3.48 -52.40
N GLY A 776 -0.46 4.06 -53.40
CA GLY A 776 -0.37 3.66 -54.80
C GLY A 776 -1.31 2.51 -55.15
N LYS A 777 -1.34 2.15 -56.43
CA LYS A 777 -2.12 1.01 -56.93
C LYS A 777 -1.20 -0.17 -57.15
N TRP A 778 -1.59 -1.30 -56.59
CA TRP A 778 -0.83 -2.53 -56.67
C TRP A 778 -1.66 -3.63 -57.32
N GLN A 779 -0.97 -4.50 -58.06
CA GLN A 779 -1.56 -5.69 -58.62
C GLN A 779 -0.64 -6.88 -58.37
N VAL A 780 -1.21 -8.08 -58.35
CA VAL A 780 -0.49 -9.34 -58.20
C VAL A 780 -0.78 -10.28 -59.37
N ARG A 781 0.26 -10.95 -59.87
CA ARG A 781 0.14 -12.07 -60.82
C ARG A 781 0.59 -13.36 -60.15
N VAL A 782 -0.14 -14.43 -60.44
CA VAL A 782 0.16 -15.77 -59.94
C VAL A 782 0.56 -16.65 -61.12
N ASN A 783 1.76 -17.24 -61.08
CA ASN A 783 2.30 -18.11 -62.14
C ASN A 783 2.23 -17.52 -63.55
N GLY A 784 2.40 -16.19 -63.67
CA GLY A 784 2.38 -15.51 -64.97
C GLY A 784 1.00 -15.42 -65.61
N SER A 785 -0.09 -15.47 -64.82
CA SER A 785 -1.46 -15.31 -65.32
C SER A 785 -1.61 -14.11 -66.28
N ASP A 786 -2.35 -14.32 -67.39
CA ASP A 786 -2.57 -13.30 -68.43
C ASP A 786 -3.22 -12.02 -67.89
N LYS A 787 -4.06 -12.18 -66.86
CA LYS A 787 -4.73 -11.08 -66.16
C LYS A 787 -4.18 -10.95 -64.74
N PRO A 788 -3.59 -9.78 -64.37
CA PRO A 788 -3.26 -9.49 -62.98
C PRO A 788 -4.52 -9.25 -62.16
N PHE A 789 -4.42 -9.49 -60.84
CA PHE A 789 -5.46 -9.17 -59.87
C PHE A 789 -5.11 -7.85 -59.18
N GLU A 790 -5.98 -6.86 -59.27
CA GLU A 790 -5.79 -5.56 -58.63
C GLU A 790 -6.05 -5.68 -57.12
N LEU A 791 -5.09 -5.25 -56.31
CA LEU A 791 -5.20 -5.25 -54.85
C LEU A 791 -6.04 -4.05 -54.45
N THR A 792 -7.23 -4.30 -53.90
CA THR A 792 -8.08 -3.25 -53.40
C THR A 792 -7.53 -2.70 -52.08
N PRO A 793 -7.39 -1.38 -51.90
CA PRO A 793 -6.92 -0.80 -50.66
C PRO A 793 -7.94 -0.99 -49.53
N GLY A 794 -7.45 -0.99 -48.29
CA GLY A 794 -8.25 -0.95 -47.08
C GLY A 794 -8.79 0.46 -46.82
N LYS A 795 -9.41 0.62 -45.64
CA LYS A 795 -9.92 1.94 -45.19
C LYS A 795 -8.80 2.97 -45.00
N ASP A 796 -7.64 2.51 -44.58
CA ASP A 796 -6.42 3.29 -44.31
C ASP A 796 -5.18 2.38 -44.45
N GLU A 797 -3.98 2.93 -44.31
CA GLU A 797 -2.69 2.20 -44.41
C GLU A 797 -2.46 1.15 -43.32
N ASN A 798 -3.36 1.08 -42.34
CA ASN A 798 -3.29 0.14 -41.25
C ASN A 798 -4.32 -1.00 -41.47
N ALA A 799 -5.49 -0.74 -42.06
CA ALA A 799 -6.51 -1.76 -42.32
C ALA A 799 -5.97 -3.01 -43.07
N ILE A 800 -6.09 -4.18 -42.43
CA ILE A 800 -5.78 -5.47 -43.06
C ILE A 800 -6.80 -5.77 -44.13
N VAL A 801 -6.31 -6.18 -45.29
CA VAL A 801 -7.13 -6.65 -46.41
C VAL A 801 -6.76 -8.09 -46.73
N GLU A 802 -7.78 -8.91 -46.94
CA GLU A 802 -7.65 -10.26 -47.45
C GLU A 802 -8.01 -10.26 -48.95
N TRP A 803 -7.02 -10.47 -49.80
CA TRP A 803 -7.21 -10.56 -51.25
C TRP A 803 -7.34 -12.01 -51.68
N LYS A 804 -8.54 -12.39 -52.14
CA LYS A 804 -8.81 -13.72 -52.70
C LYS A 804 -8.60 -13.69 -54.20
N ILE A 805 -7.46 -14.21 -54.63
CA ILE A 805 -7.04 -14.23 -56.03
C ILE A 805 -7.47 -15.55 -56.65
N PRO A 806 -8.41 -15.57 -57.61
CA PRO A 806 -8.80 -16.79 -58.28
C PRO A 806 -7.59 -17.42 -59.00
N VAL A 807 -7.37 -18.72 -58.81
CA VAL A 807 -6.29 -19.46 -59.47
C VAL A 807 -6.87 -20.66 -60.20
N THR A 808 -6.35 -20.92 -61.41
CA THR A 808 -6.71 -22.12 -62.18
C THR A 808 -5.45 -22.95 -62.42
N GLY A 809 -5.54 -24.26 -62.21
CA GLY A 809 -4.44 -25.19 -62.51
C GLY A 809 -3.24 -25.12 -61.56
N LEU A 810 -3.40 -24.59 -60.34
CA LEU A 810 -2.33 -24.61 -59.33
C LEU A 810 -2.04 -26.05 -58.91
N SER A 811 -0.80 -26.51 -59.08
CA SER A 811 -0.35 -27.83 -58.65
C SER A 811 -0.10 -27.83 -57.14
N THR A 812 -0.69 -28.78 -56.41
CA THR A 812 -0.44 -29.00 -54.98
C THR A 812 0.08 -30.44 -54.74
N PRO A 813 1.21 -30.62 -54.04
CA PRO A 813 2.18 -29.58 -53.71
C PRO A 813 2.94 -29.10 -54.96
N GLY A 814 3.37 -27.85 -55.02
CA GLY A 814 4.08 -27.34 -56.19
C GLY A 814 4.53 -25.88 -56.07
N PRO A 815 5.49 -25.45 -56.92
CA PRO A 815 6.00 -24.09 -56.88
C PRO A 815 4.94 -23.08 -57.34
N ILE A 816 5.00 -21.89 -56.76
CA ILE A 816 4.17 -20.74 -57.16
C ILE A 816 5.04 -19.49 -57.25
N LEU A 817 4.78 -18.67 -58.26
CA LEU A 817 5.40 -17.36 -58.43
C LEU A 817 4.37 -16.27 -58.17
N LEU A 818 4.63 -15.42 -57.17
CA LEU A 818 3.82 -14.24 -56.84
C LEU A 818 4.57 -12.99 -57.30
N GLU A 819 4.09 -12.33 -58.36
CA GLU A 819 4.66 -11.08 -58.87
C GLU A 819 3.77 -9.91 -58.49
N PHE A 820 4.26 -9.05 -57.59
CA PHE A 820 3.61 -7.80 -57.19
C PHE A 820 4.16 -6.65 -58.04
N THR A 821 3.27 -5.82 -58.58
CA THR A 821 3.64 -4.66 -59.41
C THR A 821 2.92 -3.41 -58.88
N CYS A 822 3.66 -2.34 -58.65
CA CYS A 822 3.09 -1.02 -58.37
C CYS A 822 2.72 -0.34 -59.70
N THR A 823 1.44 -0.28 -60.05
CA THR A 823 0.97 0.29 -61.33
C THR A 823 0.83 1.80 -61.30
N GLU A 824 0.67 2.38 -60.11
CA GLU A 824 0.59 3.82 -59.87
C GLU A 824 1.25 4.13 -58.54
N ALA A 825 2.11 5.15 -58.46
CA ALA A 825 2.76 5.55 -57.21
C ALA A 825 1.75 6.25 -56.28
N GLY A 826 2.08 6.35 -54.98
CA GLY A 826 1.24 7.02 -54.00
C GLY A 826 1.09 8.53 -54.22
N GLU A 827 0.01 9.11 -53.70
CA GLU A 827 -0.19 10.56 -53.73
C GLU A 827 0.81 11.27 -52.81
N LYS A 828 1.31 12.44 -53.23
CA LYS A 828 2.23 13.23 -52.42
C LYS A 828 1.52 13.78 -51.19
N GLU A 829 1.96 13.38 -50.01
CA GLU A 829 1.63 14.11 -48.80
C GLU A 829 2.33 15.49 -48.82
N PRO A 830 1.61 16.62 -48.69
CA PRO A 830 2.20 17.96 -48.81
C PRO A 830 3.35 18.29 -47.85
N ARG A 831 3.55 17.46 -46.82
CA ARG A 831 4.57 17.63 -45.77
C ARG A 831 5.87 16.86 -46.04
N MET A 832 5.93 15.99 -47.06
CA MET A 832 7.12 15.22 -47.41
C MET A 832 7.59 15.55 -48.85
N PRO A 833 8.77 16.17 -49.04
CA PRO A 833 9.17 16.75 -50.34
C PRO A 833 9.45 15.73 -51.46
N GLN A 834 9.66 14.46 -51.12
CA GLN A 834 9.85 13.38 -52.09
C GLN A 834 8.52 12.62 -52.25
N SER A 835 8.08 12.37 -53.49
CA SER A 835 6.93 11.48 -53.73
C SER A 835 7.17 10.17 -53.00
N PRO A 836 6.28 9.72 -52.10
CA PRO A 836 6.48 8.41 -51.51
C PRO A 836 6.39 7.37 -52.64
N PRO A 837 7.33 6.41 -52.71
CA PRO A 837 7.11 5.23 -53.53
C PRO A 837 5.79 4.59 -53.11
N GLY A 838 5.10 3.91 -54.04
CA GLY A 838 4.01 3.03 -53.65
C GLY A 838 4.48 2.08 -52.57
N GLU A 839 3.62 1.81 -51.59
CA GLU A 839 3.94 1.02 -50.41
C GLU A 839 2.93 -0.12 -50.28
N LEU A 840 3.42 -1.33 -50.06
CA LEU A 840 2.59 -2.51 -49.84
C LEU A 840 3.20 -3.37 -48.74
N VAL A 841 2.40 -3.72 -47.74
CA VAL A 841 2.83 -4.66 -46.69
C VAL A 841 2.19 -6.01 -46.95
N LEU A 842 3.01 -7.05 -47.05
CA LEU A 842 2.60 -8.44 -47.22
C LEU A 842 2.87 -9.19 -45.92
N ASP A 843 1.85 -9.89 -45.42
CA ASP A 843 1.92 -10.59 -44.14
C ASP A 843 2.05 -12.10 -44.39
N CYS A 844 0.96 -12.73 -44.83
CA CYS A 844 0.93 -14.16 -45.10
C CYS A 844 0.13 -14.48 -46.36
N TRP A 845 0.33 -15.69 -46.87
CA TRP A 845 -0.39 -16.23 -48.02
C TRP A 845 -0.80 -17.68 -47.76
N GLY A 846 -1.90 -18.12 -48.36
CA GLY A 846 -2.37 -19.50 -48.25
C GLY A 846 -3.21 -19.89 -49.45
N VAL A 847 -3.60 -21.16 -49.50
CA VAL A 847 -4.48 -21.68 -50.56
C VAL A 847 -5.82 -22.10 -49.97
N TRP A 848 -6.91 -21.74 -50.66
CA TRP A 848 -8.28 -22.06 -50.27
C TRP A 848 -9.01 -22.88 -51.33
#